data_AF-A0A9Q3ZIC5-F1
#
_entry.id   AF-A0A9Q3ZIC5-F1
#
_cell.length_a   1.000
_cell.length_b   1.000
_cell.length_c   1.000
_cell.angle_alpha   90.00
_cell.angle_beta   90.00
_cell.angle_gamma   90.00
#
_symmetry.space_group_name_H-M   'P 1'
#
loop_
_entity.id
_entity.type
_entity.pdbx_description
1 polymer ?
#
loop_
_entity_poly.entity_id
_entity_poly.type
_entity_poly.pdbx_seq_one_letter_code
_entity_poly.pdbx_strand_id
1 'polypeptide(L)'
;MFNIVRKEIQYGADTVVLETGQIARQATAAVMVTIGDTQVLVTVVGKKEADPGKGFFPLTVNYQEKTYSTGRIPGGFLKREGRPSEKETLTCRLIDRPIRPLFPNGFMNEVQIVATVMSSDKNQDPDIAAMIGTSAALAISGIPFNGPIGAARVGFKDGMYLLNPSYSELEDSLLNLVVAGTEPAVLMVESEAKELSEDQMLGAVLYGHQEMQTVIQGIKAFAQEVGTPAWEWQAPAENAELKAAIKAKYESALAEAYTITEKQARYTKVGELRDACVAEFVTDDENSPEAGEVKSLFGKIEKNVVREGVLSGKARIDGRALDQVRAIDCKVGVLKKTHGSALFTRGETQAIVTATLGGMRDAQFIDALEGSRQDHFMLQYNFPPYCVGETGMIGSPKRREIGHGRLARRGVEAVVPNEKDFPYTIRVVSEITESNGSSSMASVCGTSMALMDAGVPLSAPVAGIAMGLVKEEDGRFAVLSDILGDEDHLGDMDFKVAGTERGVTALQMDIKIEGITEEIMEKALEQAQRGRLHILGEMAKAISVSRDQVSDNAPTLLTMKINSEKIRDVIGKGGAVIRALTEETSCTIDIEDDGSIKIYGETREAALEAQRRIEEITAEAEVDKIYEGEVTRVVDFGAFVRIMPGTEGLLHISQIAEERVEKVSDYVKEGDVIRVKVLDVDQRGRIKLSMKEAKEG
;
A
#
# COMPACT_ATOMS: atom_id res chain seq x y z
N MET A 1 -28.53 19.26 -35.08
CA MET A 1 -27.40 18.41 -35.50
C MET A 1 -26.28 18.61 -34.48
N PHE A 2 -25.52 17.58 -34.11
CA PHE A 2 -24.43 17.71 -33.14
C PHE A 2 -23.22 18.38 -33.82
N ASN A 3 -22.57 19.33 -33.14
CA ASN A 3 -21.27 19.86 -33.57
C ASN A 3 -20.20 19.03 -32.87
N ILE A 4 -19.73 17.98 -33.54
CA ILE A 4 -18.78 17.04 -32.96
C ILE A 4 -17.37 17.47 -33.35
N VAL A 5 -16.53 17.69 -32.35
CA VAL A 5 -15.10 17.93 -32.54
C VAL A 5 -14.37 16.68 -32.08
N ARG A 6 -13.48 16.16 -32.92
CA ARG A 6 -12.74 14.91 -32.68
C ARG A 6 -11.28 15.10 -33.03
N LYS A 7 -10.39 14.76 -32.10
CA LYS A 7 -8.94 14.86 -32.28
C LYS A 7 -8.28 13.51 -32.02
N GLU A 8 -7.38 13.09 -32.90
CA GLU A 8 -6.52 11.93 -32.71
C GLU A 8 -5.08 12.39 -32.40
N ILE A 9 -4.43 11.71 -31.46
CA ILE A 9 -3.08 12.01 -30.99
C ILE A 9 -2.33 10.67 -30.88
N GLN A 10 -1.21 10.51 -31.57
CA GLN A 10 -0.36 9.34 -31.40
C GLN A 10 0.41 9.45 -30.08
N TYR A 11 0.36 8.40 -29.24
CA TYR A 11 1.02 8.36 -27.94
C TYR A 11 1.67 6.99 -27.70
N GLY A 12 2.97 6.88 -27.99
CA GLY A 12 3.65 5.59 -28.00
C GLY A 12 3.07 4.65 -29.07
N ALA A 13 2.73 3.44 -28.66
CA ALA A 13 2.07 2.45 -29.53
C ALA A 13 0.58 2.75 -29.77
N ASP A 14 -0.06 3.53 -28.88
CA ASP A 14 -1.50 3.76 -28.90
C ASP A 14 -1.88 5.08 -29.58
N THR A 15 -3.15 5.15 -30.00
CA THR A 15 -3.78 6.41 -30.44
C THR A 15 -4.78 6.87 -29.40
N VAL A 16 -4.58 8.08 -28.87
CA VAL A 16 -5.53 8.77 -28.00
C VAL A 16 -6.53 9.51 -28.87
N VAL A 17 -7.82 9.28 -28.65
CA VAL A 17 -8.91 9.99 -29.32
C VAL A 17 -9.66 10.83 -28.30
N LEU A 18 -9.83 12.12 -28.59
CA LEU A 18 -10.63 13.06 -27.79
C LEU A 18 -11.86 13.45 -28.60
N GLU A 19 -13.06 13.29 -28.04
CA GLU A 19 -14.31 13.67 -28.67
C GLU A 19 -15.19 14.52 -27.73
N THR A 20 -15.77 15.59 -28.26
CA THR A 20 -16.73 16.43 -27.54
C THR A 20 -17.90 16.86 -28.44
N GLY A 21 -18.92 17.48 -27.84
CA GLY A 21 -20.06 18.05 -28.56
C GLY A 21 -21.21 17.07 -28.84
N GLN A 22 -21.05 15.79 -28.52
CA GLN A 22 -22.11 14.77 -28.60
C GLN A 22 -22.71 14.44 -27.23
N ILE A 23 -21.88 14.10 -26.24
CA ILE A 23 -22.29 13.54 -24.94
C ILE A 23 -22.21 14.62 -23.85
N ALA A 24 -23.13 14.57 -22.86
CA ALA A 24 -23.11 15.39 -21.64
C ALA A 24 -22.98 16.92 -21.84
N ARG A 25 -23.56 17.45 -22.92
CA ARG A 25 -23.48 18.87 -23.35
C ARG A 25 -24.03 19.92 -22.37
N GLN A 26 -24.61 19.50 -21.24
CA GLN A 26 -25.06 20.40 -20.18
C GLN A 26 -23.98 20.65 -19.11
N ALA A 27 -22.94 19.83 -19.06
CA ALA A 27 -21.77 20.11 -18.24
C ALA A 27 -21.07 21.38 -18.76
N THR A 28 -20.25 22.02 -17.94
CA THR A 28 -19.39 23.12 -18.41
C THR A 28 -18.48 22.64 -19.55
N ALA A 29 -17.99 21.40 -19.44
CA ALA A 29 -17.36 20.66 -20.52
C ALA A 29 -17.53 19.16 -20.34
N ALA A 30 -17.44 18.42 -21.45
CA ALA A 30 -17.40 16.96 -21.44
C ALA A 30 -16.53 16.45 -22.58
N VAL A 31 -15.71 15.44 -22.31
CA VAL A 31 -14.86 14.77 -23.30
C VAL A 31 -15.01 13.26 -23.13
N MET A 32 -15.27 12.55 -24.21
CA MET A 32 -15.03 11.12 -24.30
C MET A 32 -13.58 10.93 -24.75
N VAL A 33 -12.78 10.27 -23.93
CA VAL A 33 -11.41 9.89 -24.28
C VAL A 33 -11.36 8.40 -24.57
N THR A 34 -10.68 8.02 -25.66
CA THR A 34 -10.45 6.63 -26.04
C THR A 34 -8.96 6.38 -26.18
N ILE A 35 -8.45 5.31 -25.57
CA ILE A 35 -7.10 4.77 -25.77
C ILE A 35 -7.27 3.26 -25.96
N GLY A 36 -6.94 2.75 -27.15
CA GLY A 36 -7.29 1.37 -27.52
C GLY A 36 -8.79 1.12 -27.39
N ASP A 37 -9.16 0.09 -26.62
CA ASP A 37 -10.56 -0.27 -26.32
C ASP A 37 -11.11 0.40 -25.04
N THR A 38 -10.27 1.17 -24.35
CA THR A 38 -10.61 1.89 -23.11
C THR A 38 -11.25 3.23 -23.43
N GLN A 39 -12.48 3.43 -22.97
CA GLN A 39 -13.25 4.67 -23.11
C GLN A 39 -13.65 5.22 -21.76
N VAL A 40 -13.29 6.47 -21.49
CA VAL A 40 -13.65 7.18 -20.26
C VAL A 40 -14.41 8.45 -20.62
N LEU A 41 -15.62 8.61 -20.07
CA LEU A 41 -16.36 9.86 -20.16
C LEU A 41 -15.94 10.75 -19.01
N VAL A 42 -15.37 11.90 -19.32
CA VAL A 42 -14.98 12.89 -18.32
C VAL A 42 -15.82 14.15 -18.47
N THR A 43 -16.42 14.59 -17.37
CA THR A 43 -17.22 15.82 -17.32
C THR A 43 -16.65 16.78 -16.28
N VAL A 44 -16.76 18.07 -16.56
CA VAL A 44 -16.39 19.15 -15.66
C VAL A 44 -17.58 20.08 -15.50
N VAL A 45 -17.91 20.42 -14.26
CA VAL A 45 -18.91 21.42 -13.93
C VAL A 45 -18.28 22.43 -12.97
N GLY A 46 -18.23 23.69 -13.39
CA GLY A 46 -17.85 24.81 -12.54
C GLY A 46 -19.06 25.66 -12.20
N LYS A 47 -19.26 25.96 -10.92
CA LYS A 47 -20.25 26.96 -10.49
C LYS A 47 -19.71 28.36 -10.78
N LYS A 48 -20.51 29.24 -11.41
CA LYS A 48 -20.08 30.60 -11.79
C LYS A 48 -19.88 31.55 -10.61
N GLU A 49 -20.58 31.30 -9.51
CA GLU A 49 -20.47 32.08 -8.28
C GLU A 49 -19.72 31.27 -7.22
N ALA A 50 -18.72 31.89 -6.60
CA ALA A 50 -18.04 31.35 -5.42
C ALA A 50 -18.94 31.47 -4.18
N ASP A 51 -18.75 30.58 -3.22
CA ASP A 51 -19.45 30.62 -1.93
C ASP A 51 -18.59 31.37 -0.91
N PRO A 52 -19.00 32.58 -0.45
CA PRO A 52 -18.22 33.35 0.51
C PRO A 52 -18.03 32.64 1.85
N GLY A 53 -18.89 31.68 2.20
CA GLY A 53 -18.79 30.90 3.43
C GLY A 53 -17.72 29.80 3.39
N LYS A 54 -17.17 29.47 2.21
CA LYS A 54 -16.13 28.44 2.06
C LYS A 54 -14.74 29.08 2.07
N GLY A 55 -13.98 28.85 3.13
CA GLY A 55 -12.59 29.30 3.26
C GLY A 55 -11.55 28.48 2.48
N PHE A 56 -11.96 27.67 1.50
CA PHE A 56 -11.07 26.81 0.71
C PHE A 56 -11.61 26.60 -0.71
N PHE A 57 -10.72 26.27 -1.64
CA PHE A 57 -11.10 25.95 -3.03
C PHE A 57 -11.82 24.59 -3.11
N PRO A 58 -13.13 24.56 -3.43
CA PRO A 58 -13.92 23.34 -3.40
C PRO A 58 -13.83 22.59 -4.74
N LEU A 59 -12.66 21.98 -4.98
CA LEU A 59 -12.44 21.02 -6.06
C LEU A 59 -12.74 19.60 -5.59
N THR A 60 -13.65 18.92 -6.30
CA THR A 60 -13.99 17.52 -6.07
C THR A 60 -13.79 16.70 -7.33
N VAL A 61 -12.96 15.65 -7.23
CA VAL A 61 -12.79 14.64 -8.29
C VAL A 61 -13.49 13.34 -7.90
N ASN A 62 -14.22 12.78 -8.85
CA ASN A 62 -14.89 11.48 -8.77
C ASN A 62 -14.52 10.63 -10.00
N TYR A 63 -13.60 9.70 -9.83
CA TYR A 63 -13.38 8.60 -10.75
C TYR A 63 -14.26 7.41 -10.37
N GLN A 64 -14.92 6.80 -11.33
CA GLN A 64 -15.84 5.68 -11.12
C GLN A 64 -15.68 4.60 -12.19
N GLU A 65 -15.66 3.35 -11.75
CA GLU A 65 -15.62 2.17 -12.59
C GLU A 65 -17.01 1.54 -12.62
N LYS A 66 -17.51 1.28 -13.83
CA LYS A 66 -18.77 0.56 -14.00
C LYS A 66 -18.44 -0.84 -14.48
N THR A 67 -18.95 -1.88 -13.82
CA THR A 67 -18.57 -3.26 -14.17
C THR A 67 -19.05 -3.65 -15.57
N TYR A 68 -20.08 -2.96 -16.09
CA TYR A 68 -20.50 -3.12 -17.48
C TYR A 68 -19.40 -2.73 -18.48
N SER A 69 -18.41 -1.92 -18.09
CA SER A 69 -17.31 -1.51 -18.98
C SER A 69 -16.49 -2.70 -19.46
N THR A 70 -16.48 -3.80 -18.68
CA THR A 70 -15.86 -5.09 -19.03
C THR A 70 -16.88 -6.20 -19.25
N GLY A 71 -18.16 -5.84 -19.44
CA GLY A 71 -19.26 -6.79 -19.68
C GLY A 71 -19.66 -7.63 -18.46
N ARG A 72 -19.40 -7.17 -17.23
CA ARG A 72 -19.68 -7.92 -16.00
C ARG A 72 -20.80 -7.32 -15.15
N ILE A 73 -21.49 -8.19 -14.42
CA ILE A 73 -22.43 -7.80 -13.35
C ILE A 73 -21.65 -7.76 -12.02
N PRO A 74 -21.85 -6.76 -11.14
CA PRO A 74 -21.12 -6.68 -9.89
C PRO A 74 -21.27 -7.94 -9.00
N GLY A 75 -20.19 -8.39 -8.37
CA GLY A 75 -20.20 -9.59 -7.53
C GLY A 75 -21.07 -9.47 -6.27
N GLY A 76 -21.23 -8.26 -5.73
CA GLY A 76 -21.95 -8.00 -4.48
C GLY A 76 -23.43 -8.43 -4.47
N PHE A 77 -24.01 -8.53 -3.27
CA PHE A 77 -25.40 -9.00 -3.07
C PHE A 77 -26.44 -8.20 -3.87
N LEU A 78 -26.27 -6.88 -3.96
CA LEU A 78 -27.21 -5.98 -4.63
C LEU A 78 -27.06 -5.95 -6.16
N LYS A 79 -26.03 -6.57 -6.74
CA LYS A 79 -25.72 -6.56 -8.19
C LYS A 79 -25.67 -5.14 -8.79
N ARG A 80 -25.18 -4.19 -7.99
CA ARG A 80 -25.00 -2.77 -8.34
C ARG A 80 -23.73 -2.25 -7.68
N GLU A 81 -22.99 -1.39 -8.37
CA GLU A 81 -21.83 -0.70 -7.81
C GLU A 81 -22.26 0.20 -6.64
N GLY A 82 -21.51 0.11 -5.54
CA GLY A 82 -21.86 0.72 -4.27
C GLY A 82 -20.90 1.84 -3.87
N ARG A 83 -20.29 1.69 -2.69
CA ARG A 83 -19.25 2.61 -2.21
C ARG A 83 -18.03 2.54 -3.13
N PRO A 84 -17.27 3.65 -3.28
CA PRO A 84 -16.05 3.64 -4.07
C PRO A 84 -15.07 2.57 -3.58
N SER A 85 -14.47 1.85 -4.52
CA SER A 85 -13.37 0.92 -4.26
C SER A 85 -12.10 1.68 -3.84
N GLU A 86 -11.09 0.93 -3.38
CA GLU A 86 -9.77 1.49 -3.11
C GLU A 86 -9.16 2.09 -4.38
N LYS A 87 -9.17 1.35 -5.51
CA LYS A 87 -8.70 1.84 -6.80
C LYS A 87 -9.45 3.11 -7.21
N GLU A 88 -10.77 3.15 -7.11
CA GLU A 88 -11.54 4.35 -7.47
C GLU A 88 -11.14 5.57 -6.62
N THR A 89 -10.96 5.36 -5.32
CA THR A 89 -10.54 6.41 -4.39
C THR A 89 -9.11 6.89 -4.65
N LEU A 90 -8.20 5.98 -4.96
CA LEU A 90 -6.81 6.29 -5.28
C LEU A 90 -6.71 7.04 -6.61
N THR A 91 -7.44 6.60 -7.64
CA THR A 91 -7.47 7.28 -8.95
C THR A 91 -8.10 8.68 -8.83
N CYS A 92 -9.11 8.88 -7.97
CA CYS A 92 -9.59 10.23 -7.65
C CYS A 92 -8.46 11.15 -7.16
N ARG A 93 -7.60 10.63 -6.26
CA ARG A 93 -6.46 11.40 -5.74
C ARG A 93 -5.38 11.60 -6.79
N LEU A 94 -5.10 10.58 -7.59
CA LEU A 94 -4.11 10.62 -8.67
C LEU A 94 -4.46 11.70 -9.70
N ILE A 95 -5.74 11.89 -10.02
CA ILE A 95 -6.23 12.97 -10.88
C ILE A 95 -6.21 14.33 -10.17
N ASP A 96 -6.66 14.40 -8.91
CA ASP A 96 -6.79 15.66 -8.16
C ASP A 96 -5.44 16.38 -7.92
N ARG A 97 -4.41 15.61 -7.55
CA ARG A 97 -3.09 16.13 -7.18
C ARG A 97 -2.45 17.04 -8.23
N PRO A 98 -2.29 16.63 -9.52
CA PRO A 98 -1.66 17.47 -10.53
C PRO A 98 -2.53 18.64 -11.00
N ILE A 99 -3.86 18.56 -10.91
CA ILE A 99 -4.73 19.65 -11.43
C ILE A 99 -4.98 20.75 -10.39
N ARG A 100 -4.98 20.41 -9.09
CA ARG A 100 -5.27 21.36 -8.01
C ARG A 100 -4.34 22.59 -8.00
N PRO A 101 -3.01 22.48 -8.16
CA PRO A 101 -2.12 23.65 -8.15
C PRO A 101 -2.25 24.53 -9.41
N LEU A 102 -2.93 24.05 -10.46
CA LEU A 102 -3.09 24.79 -11.71
C LEU A 102 -4.31 25.70 -11.74
N PHE A 103 -5.17 25.65 -10.73
CA PHE A 103 -6.20 26.68 -10.57
C PHE A 103 -5.56 27.96 -10.04
N PRO A 104 -5.86 29.13 -10.65
CA PRO A 104 -5.26 30.39 -10.22
C PRO A 104 -5.49 30.68 -8.74
N ASN A 105 -4.50 31.29 -8.10
CA ASN A 105 -4.59 31.71 -6.70
C ASN A 105 -5.83 32.61 -6.47
N GLY A 106 -6.64 32.26 -5.47
CA GLY A 106 -7.88 32.98 -5.15
C GLY A 106 -9.11 32.48 -5.92
N PHE A 107 -8.98 31.51 -6.82
CA PHE A 107 -10.13 30.88 -7.46
C PHE A 107 -10.85 29.95 -6.45
N MET A 108 -12.03 30.38 -5.99
CA MET A 108 -12.81 29.69 -4.93
C MET A 108 -14.16 29.15 -5.43
N ASN A 109 -14.39 29.18 -6.73
CA ASN A 109 -15.58 28.61 -7.35
C ASN A 109 -15.60 27.09 -7.18
N GLU A 110 -16.78 26.53 -6.94
CA GLU A 110 -16.92 25.08 -6.82
C GLU A 110 -16.72 24.40 -8.18
N VAL A 111 -15.83 23.41 -8.23
CA VAL A 111 -15.52 22.63 -9.42
C VAL A 111 -15.69 21.15 -9.12
N GLN A 112 -16.51 20.47 -9.91
CA GLN A 112 -16.69 19.03 -9.84
C GLN A 112 -16.23 18.39 -11.15
N ILE A 113 -15.44 17.33 -11.01
CA ILE A 113 -14.95 16.52 -12.12
C ILE A 113 -15.42 15.09 -11.92
N VAL A 114 -16.07 14.51 -12.93
CA VAL A 114 -16.53 13.13 -12.90
C VAL A 114 -15.94 12.38 -14.09
N ALA A 115 -15.07 11.39 -13.81
CA ALA A 115 -14.51 10.48 -14.79
C ALA A 115 -15.16 9.11 -14.64
N THR A 116 -15.90 8.65 -15.65
CA THR A 116 -16.60 7.37 -15.64
C THR A 116 -16.02 6.46 -16.70
N VAL A 117 -15.53 5.28 -16.30
CA VAL A 117 -15.07 4.26 -17.24
C VAL A 117 -16.29 3.63 -17.92
N MET A 118 -16.44 3.89 -19.21
CA MET A 118 -17.61 3.49 -20.01
C MET A 118 -17.37 2.16 -20.74
N SER A 119 -16.14 1.95 -21.22
CA SER A 119 -15.67 0.74 -21.86
C SER A 119 -14.22 0.52 -21.45
N SER A 120 -13.79 -0.72 -21.26
CA SER A 120 -12.40 -1.06 -20.99
C SER A 120 -12.15 -2.49 -21.42
N ASP A 121 -10.94 -2.76 -21.88
CA ASP A 121 -10.45 -4.15 -21.85
C ASP A 121 -9.99 -4.50 -20.41
N LYS A 122 -9.57 -5.75 -20.21
CA LYS A 122 -9.09 -6.24 -18.91
C LYS A 122 -7.58 -6.06 -18.71
N ASN A 123 -6.85 -5.62 -19.73
CA ASN A 123 -5.40 -5.58 -19.74
C ASN A 123 -4.85 -4.14 -19.70
N GLN A 124 -5.69 -3.12 -19.87
CA GLN A 124 -5.32 -1.71 -19.82
C GLN A 124 -5.88 -1.05 -18.56
N ASP A 125 -5.05 -0.20 -17.95
CA ASP A 125 -5.46 0.61 -16.81
C ASP A 125 -6.13 1.91 -17.30
N PRO A 126 -7.39 2.21 -16.90
CA PRO A 126 -8.09 3.41 -17.38
C PRO A 126 -7.60 4.73 -16.77
N ASP A 127 -6.71 4.69 -15.79
CA ASP A 127 -6.33 5.90 -15.04
C ASP A 127 -5.61 6.95 -15.89
N ILE A 128 -4.68 6.56 -16.77
CA ILE A 128 -4.02 7.48 -17.72
C ILE A 128 -5.05 8.12 -18.67
N ALA A 129 -5.99 7.34 -19.21
CA ALA A 129 -7.08 7.87 -20.03
C ALA A 129 -7.91 8.88 -19.23
N ALA A 130 -8.30 8.56 -18.00
CA ALA A 130 -9.08 9.45 -17.15
C ALA A 130 -8.34 10.76 -16.83
N MET A 131 -7.03 10.73 -16.61
CA MET A 131 -6.20 11.92 -16.38
C MET A 131 -6.16 12.81 -17.64
N ILE A 132 -5.92 12.22 -18.81
CA ILE A 132 -5.91 12.92 -20.11
C ILE A 132 -7.28 13.52 -20.41
N GLY A 133 -8.36 12.75 -20.22
CA GLY A 133 -9.74 13.22 -20.42
C GLY A 133 -10.11 14.36 -19.47
N THR A 134 -9.62 14.32 -18.22
CA THR A 134 -9.79 15.43 -17.26
C THR A 134 -9.10 16.70 -17.73
N SER A 135 -7.85 16.57 -18.17
CA SER A 135 -7.10 17.68 -18.73
C SER A 135 -7.79 18.30 -19.95
N ALA A 136 -8.25 17.47 -20.89
CA ALA A 136 -8.97 17.91 -22.07
C ALA A 136 -10.30 18.59 -21.73
N ALA A 137 -11.09 18.01 -20.81
CA ALA A 137 -12.36 18.58 -20.40
C ALA A 137 -12.18 19.94 -19.68
N LEU A 138 -11.17 20.07 -18.81
CA LEU A 138 -10.82 21.36 -18.20
C LEU A 138 -10.39 22.39 -19.26
N ALA A 139 -9.53 22.00 -20.19
CA ALA A 139 -9.02 22.88 -21.24
C ALA A 139 -10.13 23.46 -22.14
N ILE A 140 -11.22 22.71 -22.39
CA ILE A 140 -12.35 23.19 -23.21
C ILE A 140 -13.50 23.82 -22.40
N SER A 141 -13.38 23.87 -21.07
CA SER A 141 -14.45 24.39 -20.19
C SER A 141 -14.52 25.91 -20.07
N GLY A 142 -13.41 26.58 -20.43
CA GLY A 142 -13.21 28.01 -20.18
C GLY A 142 -13.00 28.37 -18.71
N ILE A 143 -13.06 27.43 -17.77
CA ILE A 143 -12.73 27.67 -16.35
C ILE A 143 -11.26 28.12 -16.25
N PRO A 144 -10.92 29.10 -15.38
CA PRO A 144 -9.53 29.48 -15.15
C PRO A 144 -8.70 28.28 -14.70
N PHE A 145 -7.79 27.83 -15.56
CA PHE A 145 -6.96 26.64 -15.36
C PHE A 145 -5.66 26.77 -16.17
N ASN A 146 -4.52 26.73 -15.49
CA ASN A 146 -3.18 26.89 -16.06
C ASN A 146 -2.63 25.57 -16.64
N GLY A 147 -3.48 24.79 -17.29
CA GLY A 147 -3.09 23.58 -18.01
C GLY A 147 -2.92 23.81 -19.51
N PRO A 148 -3.03 22.77 -20.36
CA PRO A 148 -3.37 21.38 -20.00
C PRO A 148 -2.19 20.63 -19.35
N ILE A 149 -2.53 19.52 -18.69
CA ILE A 149 -1.56 18.51 -18.24
C ILE A 149 -1.53 17.31 -19.17
N GLY A 150 -0.39 16.62 -19.19
CA GLY A 150 -0.23 15.25 -19.68
C GLY A 150 -0.11 14.27 -18.52
N ALA A 151 -0.21 12.98 -18.83
CA ALA A 151 0.05 11.90 -17.89
C ALA A 151 0.64 10.70 -18.61
N ALA A 152 1.57 9.99 -17.97
CA ALA A 152 2.21 8.80 -18.48
C ALA A 152 2.33 7.75 -17.36
N ARG A 153 2.20 6.48 -17.71
CA ARG A 153 2.72 5.38 -16.90
C ARG A 153 4.05 4.90 -17.49
N VAL A 154 5.02 4.62 -16.63
CA VAL A 154 6.35 4.17 -17.02
C VAL A 154 6.66 2.85 -16.32
N GLY A 155 6.96 1.83 -17.13
CA GLY A 155 7.54 0.57 -16.70
C GLY A 155 9.05 0.54 -16.88
N PHE A 156 9.72 -0.45 -16.28
CA PHE A 156 11.16 -0.67 -16.46
C PHE A 156 11.46 -2.16 -16.57
N LYS A 157 11.94 -2.59 -17.74
CA LYS A 157 12.24 -4.00 -18.05
C LYS A 157 13.47 -4.06 -18.95
N ASP A 158 14.37 -5.01 -18.68
CA ASP A 158 15.58 -5.26 -19.49
C ASP A 158 16.44 -4.01 -19.73
N GLY A 159 16.50 -3.10 -18.74
CA GLY A 159 17.25 -1.85 -18.82
C GLY A 159 16.58 -0.73 -19.63
N MET A 160 15.34 -0.90 -20.06
CA MET A 160 14.59 0.05 -20.89
C MET A 160 13.32 0.54 -20.20
N TYR A 161 12.96 1.79 -20.45
CA TYR A 161 11.68 2.35 -20.05
C TYR A 161 10.57 1.95 -21.01
N LEU A 162 9.41 1.59 -20.47
CA LEU A 162 8.20 1.24 -21.22
C LEU A 162 7.16 2.34 -21.02
N LEU A 163 6.61 2.89 -22.10
CA LEU A 163 5.54 3.89 -22.02
C LEU A 163 4.17 3.18 -21.99
N ASN A 164 3.34 3.56 -21.03
CA ASN A 164 1.97 3.08 -20.81
C ASN A 164 1.82 1.54 -20.90
N PRO A 165 2.66 0.77 -20.16
CA PRO A 165 2.57 -0.68 -20.18
C PRO A 165 1.20 -1.17 -19.69
N SER A 166 0.70 -2.22 -20.33
CA SER A 166 -0.46 -2.99 -19.91
C SER A 166 -0.25 -3.68 -18.56
N TYR A 167 -1.33 -4.16 -17.93
CA TYR A 167 -1.24 -4.97 -16.71
C TYR A 167 -0.33 -6.19 -16.92
N SER A 168 -0.45 -6.89 -18.05
CA SER A 168 0.44 -8.02 -18.36
C SER A 168 1.92 -7.63 -18.50
N GLU A 169 2.22 -6.46 -19.04
CA GLU A 169 3.62 -6.01 -19.16
C GLU A 169 4.19 -5.54 -17.82
N LEU A 170 3.33 -5.06 -16.92
CA LEU A 170 3.72 -4.64 -15.56
C LEU A 170 4.07 -5.82 -14.65
N GLU A 171 3.54 -7.02 -14.88
CA GLU A 171 3.88 -8.23 -14.09
C GLU A 171 5.40 -8.49 -14.08
N ASP A 172 6.03 -8.34 -15.25
CA ASP A 172 7.47 -8.50 -15.44
C ASP A 172 8.28 -7.22 -15.20
N SER A 173 7.61 -6.09 -14.96
CA SER A 173 8.27 -4.80 -14.77
C SER A 173 8.89 -4.70 -13.38
N LEU A 174 10.02 -3.99 -13.30
CA LEU A 174 10.65 -3.57 -12.05
C LEU A 174 10.11 -2.23 -11.56
N LEU A 175 9.29 -1.54 -12.35
CA LEU A 175 8.72 -0.23 -12.06
C LEU A 175 7.27 -0.14 -12.49
N ASN A 176 6.44 0.49 -11.67
CA ASN A 176 5.15 1.01 -12.06
C ASN A 176 5.07 2.45 -11.54
N LEU A 177 5.41 3.40 -12.41
CA LEU A 177 5.45 4.82 -12.09
C LEU A 177 4.40 5.56 -12.90
N VAL A 178 3.57 6.35 -12.24
CA VAL A 178 2.69 7.32 -12.90
C VAL A 178 3.26 8.71 -12.67
N VAL A 179 3.39 9.47 -13.75
CA VAL A 179 3.83 10.86 -13.74
C VAL A 179 2.82 11.72 -14.49
N ALA A 180 2.57 12.92 -13.96
CA ALA A 180 1.77 13.94 -14.63
C ALA A 180 2.41 15.31 -14.51
N GLY A 181 2.26 16.13 -15.54
CA GLY A 181 2.92 17.42 -15.63
C GLY A 181 2.34 18.31 -16.71
N THR A 182 2.75 19.58 -16.69
CA THR A 182 2.55 20.53 -17.78
C THR A 182 3.72 20.47 -18.75
N GLU A 183 3.68 21.33 -19.77
CA GLU A 183 4.79 21.48 -20.71
C GLU A 183 6.12 21.82 -20.00
N PRO A 184 6.20 22.80 -19.08
CA PRO A 184 7.46 23.16 -18.44
C PRO A 184 7.85 22.28 -17.25
N ALA A 185 6.92 21.57 -16.59
CA ALA A 185 7.20 20.96 -15.30
C ALA A 185 6.41 19.69 -15.01
N VAL A 186 7.04 18.77 -14.28
CA VAL A 186 6.36 17.67 -13.60
C VAL A 186 5.62 18.23 -12.39
N LEU A 187 4.39 17.77 -12.16
CA LEU A 187 3.54 18.21 -11.05
C LEU A 187 3.32 17.10 -10.02
N MET A 188 3.25 15.85 -10.47
CA MET A 188 2.94 14.74 -9.61
C MET A 188 3.65 13.47 -10.08
N VAL A 189 4.22 12.74 -9.12
CA VAL A 189 4.76 11.39 -9.31
C VAL A 189 4.17 10.47 -8.25
N GLU A 190 3.83 9.26 -8.65
CA GLU A 190 3.39 8.17 -7.78
C GLU A 190 3.97 6.86 -8.31
N SER A 191 4.78 6.14 -7.54
CA SER A 191 5.45 4.94 -8.03
C SER A 191 5.61 3.84 -7.00
N GLU A 192 5.71 2.62 -7.52
CA GLU A 192 6.16 1.40 -6.84
C GLU A 192 7.26 0.76 -7.69
N ALA A 193 8.34 0.30 -7.05
CA ALA A 193 9.55 -0.17 -7.70
C ALA A 193 10.17 -1.36 -6.96
N LYS A 194 10.87 -2.22 -7.69
CA LYS A 194 11.62 -3.37 -7.14
C LYS A 194 13.09 -2.98 -6.95
N GLU A 195 13.34 -2.11 -5.96
CA GLU A 195 14.68 -1.66 -5.54
C GLU A 195 15.53 -1.06 -6.68
N LEU A 196 14.97 -0.08 -7.40
CA LEU A 196 15.70 0.65 -8.43
C LEU A 196 16.54 1.79 -7.84
N SER A 197 17.64 2.13 -8.49
CA SER A 197 18.47 3.27 -8.08
C SER A 197 17.76 4.61 -8.27
N GLU A 198 18.20 5.64 -7.52
CA GLU A 198 17.70 7.00 -7.66
C GLU A 198 17.78 7.51 -9.11
N ASP A 199 18.87 7.22 -9.83
CA ASP A 199 19.06 7.60 -11.24
C ASP A 199 18.03 6.95 -12.16
N GLN A 200 17.76 5.64 -11.96
CA GLN A 200 16.74 4.93 -12.74
C GLN A 200 15.34 5.48 -12.48
N MET A 201 15.04 5.87 -11.24
CA MET A 201 13.77 6.49 -10.87
C MET A 201 13.63 7.88 -11.49
N LEU A 202 14.66 8.71 -11.42
CA LEU A 202 14.66 10.04 -12.03
C LEU A 202 14.53 9.96 -13.55
N GLY A 203 15.30 9.07 -14.19
CA GLY A 203 15.20 8.84 -15.63
C GLY A 203 13.80 8.41 -16.06
N ALA A 204 13.08 7.62 -15.25
CA ALA A 204 11.68 7.26 -15.53
C ALA A 204 10.74 8.46 -15.48
N VAL A 205 10.92 9.37 -14.51
CA VAL A 205 10.15 10.61 -14.40
C VAL A 205 10.36 11.49 -15.64
N LEU A 206 11.63 11.68 -16.05
CA LEU A 206 11.98 12.49 -17.22
C LEU A 206 11.47 11.88 -18.52
N TYR A 207 11.61 10.55 -18.69
CA TYR A 207 11.07 9.83 -19.83
C TYR A 207 9.56 10.02 -19.95
N GLY A 208 8.81 9.82 -18.86
CA GLY A 208 7.36 10.03 -18.88
C GLY A 208 6.97 11.49 -19.15
N HIS A 209 7.73 12.46 -18.62
CA HIS A 209 7.51 13.89 -18.89
C HIS A 209 7.77 14.27 -20.35
N GLN A 210 8.78 13.69 -20.98
CA GLN A 210 9.07 13.87 -22.40
C GLN A 210 7.97 13.26 -23.28
N GLU A 211 7.58 12.02 -23.01
CA GLU A 211 6.59 11.31 -23.82
C GLU A 211 5.21 11.96 -23.76
N MET A 212 4.78 12.46 -22.59
CA MET A 212 3.46 13.08 -22.44
C MET A 212 3.30 14.43 -23.17
N GLN A 213 4.38 15.03 -23.67
CA GLN A 213 4.32 16.30 -24.40
C GLN A 213 3.44 16.22 -25.64
N THR A 214 3.43 15.09 -26.34
CA THR A 214 2.56 14.89 -27.52
C THR A 214 1.07 15.05 -27.16
N VAL A 215 0.68 14.55 -25.99
CA VAL A 215 -0.69 14.65 -25.47
C VAL A 215 -1.02 16.08 -25.09
N ILE A 216 -0.11 16.77 -24.41
CA ILE A 216 -0.30 18.19 -24.02
C ILE A 216 -0.54 19.05 -25.26
N GLN A 217 0.29 18.92 -26.29
CA GLN A 217 0.14 19.67 -27.54
C GLN A 217 -1.15 19.29 -28.28
N GLY A 218 -1.51 18.00 -28.28
CA GLY A 218 -2.76 17.51 -28.84
C GLY A 218 -4.00 18.10 -28.15
N ILE A 219 -4.00 18.20 -26.82
CA ILE A 219 -5.08 18.83 -26.04
C ILE A 219 -5.16 20.33 -26.33
N LYS A 220 -4.03 21.04 -26.42
CA LYS A 220 -4.02 22.47 -26.80
C LYS A 220 -4.67 22.68 -28.17
N ALA A 221 -4.29 21.87 -29.16
CA ALA A 221 -4.88 21.93 -30.50
C ALA A 221 -6.38 21.59 -30.48
N PHE A 222 -6.80 20.59 -29.70
CA PHE A 222 -8.21 20.25 -29.51
C PHE A 222 -9.01 21.41 -28.89
N ALA A 223 -8.47 22.05 -27.84
CA ALA A 223 -9.13 23.18 -27.18
C ALA A 223 -9.25 24.40 -28.11
N GLN A 224 -8.23 24.66 -28.93
CA GLN A 224 -8.27 25.71 -29.94
C GLN A 224 -9.36 25.46 -31.00
N GLU A 225 -9.55 24.21 -31.41
CA GLU A 225 -10.58 23.83 -32.39
C GLU A 225 -12.00 23.95 -31.81
N VAL A 226 -12.20 23.60 -30.54
CA VAL A 226 -13.48 23.77 -29.84
C VAL A 226 -13.81 25.26 -29.64
N GLY A 227 -12.80 26.08 -29.31
CA GLY A 227 -12.92 27.54 -29.29
C GLY A 227 -13.83 28.10 -28.17
N THR A 228 -13.96 27.38 -27.04
CA THR A 228 -14.76 27.86 -25.90
C THR A 228 -14.18 29.15 -25.32
N PRO A 229 -14.98 30.21 -25.13
CA PRO A 229 -14.52 31.43 -24.47
C PRO A 229 -14.08 31.16 -23.02
N ALA A 230 -12.94 31.75 -22.63
CA ALA A 230 -12.52 31.77 -21.24
C ALA A 230 -13.55 32.51 -20.38
N TRP A 231 -13.68 32.10 -19.12
CA TRP A 231 -14.50 32.82 -18.15
C TRP A 231 -13.88 34.19 -17.89
N GLU A 232 -14.74 35.22 -17.85
CA GLU A 232 -14.35 36.52 -17.33
C GLU A 232 -14.19 36.40 -15.81
N TRP A 233 -12.97 36.08 -15.38
CA TRP A 233 -12.58 35.98 -13.99
C TRP A 233 -11.29 36.77 -13.77
N GLN A 234 -11.23 37.47 -12.64
CA GLN A 234 -10.05 38.18 -12.20
C GLN A 234 -9.73 37.76 -10.78
N ALA A 235 -8.44 37.65 -10.47
CA ALA A 235 -8.00 37.40 -9.11
C ALA A 235 -8.46 38.56 -8.20
N PRO A 236 -8.87 38.27 -6.95
CA PRO A 236 -9.13 39.32 -5.97
C PRO A 236 -7.91 40.24 -5.84
N ALA A 237 -8.16 41.55 -5.83
CA ALA A 237 -7.09 42.54 -5.63
C ALA A 237 -6.46 42.33 -4.25
N GLU A 238 -5.12 42.27 -4.19
CA GLU A 238 -4.41 42.22 -2.91
C GLU A 238 -4.29 43.63 -2.33
N ASN A 239 -4.69 43.81 -1.07
CA ASN A 239 -4.48 45.06 -0.35
C ASN A 239 -3.00 45.20 0.07
N ALA A 240 -2.20 45.79 -0.82
CA ALA A 240 -0.77 45.96 -0.64
C ALA A 240 -0.41 46.84 0.57
N GLU A 241 -1.22 47.87 0.84
CA GLU A 241 -1.02 48.78 1.98
C GLU A 241 -1.23 48.04 3.30
N LEU A 242 -2.32 47.29 3.43
CA LEU A 242 -2.60 46.46 4.60
C LEU A 242 -1.52 45.40 4.81
N LYS A 243 -1.10 44.71 3.74
CA LYS A 243 -0.02 43.71 3.80
C LYS A 243 1.28 44.33 4.31
N ALA A 244 1.64 45.52 3.83
CA ALA A 244 2.83 46.23 4.29
C ALA A 244 2.71 46.65 5.76
N ALA A 245 1.53 47.11 6.20
CA ALA A 245 1.28 47.48 7.59
C ALA A 245 1.36 46.27 8.53
N ILE A 246 0.73 45.14 8.19
CA ILE A 246 0.82 43.90 8.96
C ILE A 246 2.28 43.43 9.02
N LYS A 247 2.99 43.43 7.88
CA LYS A 247 4.39 43.02 7.81
C LYS A 247 5.26 43.86 8.75
N ALA A 248 5.18 45.19 8.64
CA ALA A 248 5.99 46.10 9.45
C ALA A 248 5.82 45.89 10.96
N LYS A 249 4.63 45.45 11.41
CA LYS A 249 4.33 45.27 12.82
C LYS A 249 4.56 43.86 13.36
N TYR A 250 4.22 42.83 12.58
CA TYR A 250 4.18 41.43 13.06
C TYR A 250 5.34 40.57 12.56
N GLU A 251 6.08 40.97 11.52
CA GLU A 251 7.15 40.14 10.93
C GLU A 251 8.22 39.74 11.95
N SER A 252 8.70 40.67 12.78
CA SER A 252 9.72 40.38 13.80
C SER A 252 9.20 39.44 14.89
N ALA A 253 7.97 39.64 15.34
CA ALA A 253 7.36 38.79 16.38
C ALA A 253 7.06 37.38 15.85
N LEU A 254 6.66 37.28 14.56
CA LEU A 254 6.53 36.02 13.86
C LEU A 254 7.87 35.30 13.75
N ALA A 255 8.92 36.01 13.33
CA ALA A 255 10.26 35.44 13.24
C ALA A 255 10.75 34.88 14.58
N GLU A 256 10.46 35.56 15.68
CA GLU A 256 10.74 35.07 17.04
C GLU A 256 9.87 33.85 17.40
N ALA A 257 8.56 33.88 17.11
CA ALA A 257 7.65 32.76 17.38
C ALA A 257 8.08 31.47 16.63
N TYR A 258 8.61 31.59 15.42
CA TYR A 258 9.13 30.45 14.64
C TYR A 258 10.47 29.91 15.15
N THR A 259 11.08 30.53 16.17
CA THR A 259 12.22 29.93 16.89
C THR A 259 11.79 28.93 17.98
N ILE A 260 10.49 28.88 18.31
CA ILE A 260 9.94 27.94 19.28
C ILE A 260 9.91 26.53 18.66
N THR A 261 10.67 25.61 19.24
CA THR A 261 10.83 24.24 18.73
C THR A 261 9.57 23.39 18.88
N GLU A 262 8.96 23.38 20.06
CA GLU A 262 7.78 22.55 20.37
C GLU A 262 6.55 23.07 19.59
N LYS A 263 5.87 22.15 18.88
CA LYS A 263 4.82 22.50 17.91
C LYS A 263 3.65 23.23 18.55
N GLN A 264 3.09 22.72 19.66
CA GLN A 264 1.88 23.27 20.26
C GLN A 264 2.11 24.64 20.88
N ALA A 265 3.26 24.87 21.50
CA ALA A 265 3.69 26.16 22.01
C ALA A 265 3.87 27.17 20.86
N ARG A 266 4.51 26.76 19.77
CA ARG A 266 4.64 27.59 18.55
C ARG A 266 3.27 27.95 17.98
N TYR A 267 2.38 26.98 17.79
CA TYR A 267 1.05 27.19 17.23
C TYR A 267 0.20 28.11 18.09
N THR A 268 0.29 27.96 19.41
CA THR A 268 -0.36 28.84 20.37
C THR A 268 0.15 30.26 20.21
N LYS A 269 1.48 30.45 20.14
CA LYS A 269 2.08 31.78 20.00
C LYS A 269 1.72 32.46 18.68
N VAL A 270 1.77 31.73 17.57
CA VAL A 270 1.37 32.23 16.25
C VAL A 270 -0.13 32.54 16.23
N GLY A 271 -0.96 31.72 16.89
CA GLY A 271 -2.38 31.98 17.09
C GLY A 271 -2.66 33.28 17.84
N GLU A 272 -1.98 33.53 18.96
CA GLU A 272 -2.06 34.80 19.70
C GLU A 272 -1.70 36.00 18.82
N LEU A 273 -0.60 35.90 18.05
CA LEU A 273 -0.16 36.96 17.14
C LEU A 273 -1.18 37.23 16.03
N ARG A 274 -1.77 36.17 15.48
CA ARG A 274 -2.82 36.27 14.47
C ARG A 274 -4.08 36.91 15.02
N ASP A 275 -4.52 36.48 16.20
CA ASP A 275 -5.73 37.01 16.83
C ASP A 275 -5.54 38.47 17.26
N ALA A 276 -4.35 38.85 17.73
CA ALA A 276 -3.98 40.24 17.96
C ALA A 276 -3.96 41.07 16.67
N CYS A 277 -3.42 40.53 15.58
CA CYS A 277 -3.43 41.17 14.25
C CYS A 277 -4.87 41.40 13.77
N VAL A 278 -5.76 40.42 13.93
CA VAL A 278 -7.17 40.56 13.57
C VAL A 278 -7.84 41.62 14.43
N ALA A 279 -7.65 41.58 15.76
CA ALA A 279 -8.27 42.56 16.67
C ALA A 279 -7.80 44.00 16.42
N GLU A 280 -6.60 44.20 15.89
CA GLU A 280 -6.06 45.52 15.59
C GLU A 280 -6.52 46.08 14.25
N PHE A 281 -6.49 45.26 13.20
CA PHE A 281 -6.79 45.72 11.84
C PHE A 281 -8.27 45.60 11.47
N VAL A 282 -9.05 44.79 12.18
CA VAL A 282 -10.51 44.72 11.99
C VAL A 282 -11.18 45.64 13.01
N THR A 283 -11.61 46.82 12.56
CA THR A 283 -12.31 47.83 13.36
C THR A 283 -13.81 47.85 13.06
N ASP A 284 -14.57 48.61 13.85
CA ASP A 284 -16.02 48.84 13.60
C ASP A 284 -16.29 49.85 12.47
N ASP A 285 -15.26 50.33 11.77
CA ASP A 285 -15.40 51.29 10.67
C ASP A 285 -15.95 50.62 9.40
N GLU A 286 -16.79 51.34 8.64
CA GLU A 286 -17.35 50.85 7.36
C GLU A 286 -16.28 50.46 6.31
N ASN A 287 -15.06 51.00 6.42
CA ASN A 287 -13.93 50.70 5.53
C ASN A 287 -12.91 49.72 6.15
N SER A 288 -13.25 49.06 7.26
CA SER A 288 -12.37 48.07 7.89
C SER A 288 -12.18 46.86 6.97
N PRO A 289 -10.97 46.28 6.88
CA PRO A 289 -10.76 45.01 6.20
C PRO A 289 -11.51 43.87 6.89
N GLU A 290 -11.89 42.85 6.11
CA GLU A 290 -12.54 41.67 6.65
C GLU A 290 -11.54 40.79 7.41
N ALA A 291 -11.99 40.13 8.48
CA ALA A 291 -11.14 39.22 9.26
C ALA A 291 -10.53 38.09 8.41
N GLY A 292 -11.22 37.64 7.35
CA GLY A 292 -10.69 36.65 6.41
C GLY A 292 -9.50 37.18 5.61
N GLU A 293 -9.57 38.43 5.17
CA GLU A 293 -8.49 39.10 4.43
C GLU A 293 -7.25 39.27 5.33
N VAL A 294 -7.43 39.80 6.55
CA VAL A 294 -6.34 39.98 7.52
C VAL A 294 -5.64 38.66 7.83
N LYS A 295 -6.40 37.59 8.08
CA LYS A 295 -5.84 36.24 8.34
C LYS A 295 -5.07 35.70 7.14
N SER A 296 -5.58 35.90 5.92
CA SER A 296 -4.93 35.49 4.68
C SER A 296 -3.59 36.21 4.46
N LEU A 297 -3.56 37.54 4.67
CA LEU A 297 -2.34 38.34 4.54
C LEU A 297 -1.31 37.99 5.62
N PHE A 298 -1.76 37.77 6.86
CA PHE A 298 -0.91 37.27 7.94
C PHE A 298 -0.25 35.93 7.57
N GLY A 299 -1.02 34.98 7.04
CA GLY A 299 -0.50 33.69 6.57
C GLY A 299 0.51 33.80 5.42
N LYS A 300 0.37 34.80 4.52
CA LYS A 300 1.38 35.09 3.49
C LYS A 300 2.69 35.60 4.11
N ILE A 301 2.62 36.43 5.15
CA ILE A 301 3.80 36.93 5.86
C ILE A 301 4.48 35.80 6.63
N GLU A 302 3.70 34.97 7.30
CA GLU A 302 4.15 33.72 7.94
C GLU A 302 4.95 32.85 6.97
N LYS A 303 4.39 32.58 5.79
CA LYS A 303 5.07 31.84 4.71
C LYS A 303 6.42 32.47 4.36
N ASN A 304 6.45 33.78 4.15
CA ASN A 304 7.67 34.48 3.75
C ASN A 304 8.75 34.46 4.84
N VAL A 305 8.37 34.63 6.11
CA VAL A 305 9.30 34.61 7.25
C VAL A 305 10.04 33.28 7.35
N VAL A 306 9.30 32.16 7.26
CA VAL A 306 9.89 30.82 7.34
C VAL A 306 10.81 30.56 6.15
N ARG A 307 10.37 30.88 4.94
CA ARG A 307 11.11 30.62 3.70
C ARG A 307 12.42 31.41 3.64
N GLU A 308 12.38 32.70 3.93
CA GLU A 308 13.59 33.53 3.95
C GLU A 308 14.54 33.08 5.07
N GLY A 309 14.01 32.61 6.21
CA GLY A 309 14.81 31.97 7.25
C GLY A 309 15.63 30.79 6.72
N VAL A 310 14.97 29.85 6.03
CA VAL A 310 15.60 28.67 5.44
C VAL A 310 16.63 29.04 4.37
N LEU A 311 16.30 29.96 3.47
CA LEU A 311 17.17 30.34 2.34
C LEU A 311 18.36 31.23 2.75
N SER A 312 18.24 31.97 3.85
CA SER A 312 19.33 32.78 4.39
C SER A 312 20.34 31.99 5.23
N GLY A 313 20.18 30.66 5.31
CA GLY A 313 21.07 29.77 6.05
C GLY A 313 20.89 29.82 7.57
N LYS A 314 19.75 30.35 8.06
CA LYS A 314 19.38 30.19 9.46
C LYS A 314 19.01 28.74 9.73
N ALA A 315 19.07 28.36 11.01
CA ALA A 315 18.53 27.09 11.45
C ALA A 315 17.03 27.00 11.11
N ARG A 316 16.56 25.78 10.84
CA ARG A 316 15.13 25.51 10.61
C ARG A 316 14.30 25.84 11.87
N ILE A 317 12.98 25.75 11.74
CA ILE A 317 12.01 26.06 12.81
C ILE A 317 12.37 25.34 14.13
N ASP A 318 12.85 24.10 14.03
CA ASP A 318 13.24 23.27 15.18
C ASP A 318 14.75 23.28 15.48
N GLY A 319 15.50 24.21 14.89
CA GLY A 319 16.94 24.38 15.12
C GLY A 319 17.85 23.48 14.29
N ARG A 320 17.30 22.58 13.45
CA ARG A 320 18.08 21.64 12.65
C ARG A 320 18.74 22.28 11.43
N ALA A 321 19.80 21.63 10.94
CA ALA A 321 20.32 21.84 9.60
C ALA A 321 19.35 21.30 8.52
N LEU A 322 19.57 21.70 7.27
CA LEU A 322 18.72 21.33 6.13
C LEU A 322 18.70 19.82 5.87
N ASP A 323 19.81 19.13 6.09
CA ASP A 323 20.01 17.71 5.83
C ASP A 323 19.82 16.81 7.06
N GLN A 324 19.62 17.41 8.25
CA GLN A 324 19.50 16.69 9.51
C GLN A 324 18.12 16.08 9.71
N VAL A 325 18.07 14.76 9.96
CA VAL A 325 16.87 14.02 10.36
C VAL A 325 16.60 14.21 11.87
N ARG A 326 15.32 14.22 12.28
CA ARG A 326 14.95 14.31 13.71
C ARG A 326 15.41 13.07 14.48
N ALA A 327 15.47 13.19 15.80
CA ALA A 327 15.76 12.06 16.68
C ALA A 327 14.76 10.92 16.47
N ILE A 328 15.25 9.68 16.45
CA ILE A 328 14.46 8.47 16.22
C ILE A 328 14.54 7.57 17.45
N ASP A 329 13.40 7.09 17.93
CA ASP A 329 13.27 6.04 18.93
C ASP A 329 12.47 4.88 18.33
N CYS A 330 13.02 3.67 18.43
CA CYS A 330 12.50 2.48 17.79
C CYS A 330 12.33 1.37 18.82
N LYS A 331 11.13 0.78 18.90
CA LYS A 331 10.84 -0.37 19.76
C LYS A 331 10.05 -1.42 18.99
N VAL A 332 10.30 -2.69 19.29
CA VAL A 332 9.55 -3.85 18.77
C VAL A 332 8.95 -4.66 19.91
N GLY A 333 7.95 -5.50 19.64
CA GLY A 333 7.30 -6.32 20.66
C GLY A 333 6.58 -5.50 21.75
N VAL A 334 6.14 -4.28 21.41
CA VAL A 334 5.51 -3.34 22.36
C VAL A 334 4.13 -3.79 22.82
N LEU A 335 3.40 -4.58 22.01
CA LEU A 335 2.10 -5.15 22.34
C LEU A 335 2.21 -6.66 22.55
N LYS A 336 1.74 -7.15 23.71
CA LYS A 336 1.96 -8.54 24.16
C LYS A 336 1.20 -9.62 23.39
N LYS A 337 0.10 -9.25 22.72
CA LYS A 337 -0.84 -10.20 22.09
C LYS A 337 -0.88 -10.12 20.58
N THR A 338 -0.21 -9.14 19.98
CA THR A 338 -0.06 -9.06 18.52
C THR A 338 0.95 -10.08 18.03
N HIS A 339 0.91 -10.43 16.74
CA HIS A 339 1.89 -11.35 16.17
C HIS A 339 3.22 -10.62 15.98
N GLY A 340 3.20 -9.38 15.50
CA GLY A 340 4.33 -8.45 15.61
C GLY A 340 3.85 -7.03 15.89
N SER A 341 4.69 -6.25 16.55
CA SER A 341 4.38 -4.83 16.81
C SER A 341 5.63 -3.98 16.84
N ALA A 342 5.49 -2.73 16.42
CA ALA A 342 6.53 -1.72 16.51
C ALA A 342 5.96 -0.39 16.98
N LEU A 343 6.75 0.34 17.76
CA LEU A 343 6.57 1.76 18.02
C LEU A 343 7.74 2.48 17.36
N PHE A 344 7.44 3.18 16.27
CA PHE A 344 8.41 4.02 15.57
C PHE A 344 8.10 5.49 15.87
N THR A 345 9.05 6.20 16.47
CA THR A 345 8.94 7.63 16.77
C THR A 345 10.08 8.38 16.09
N ARG A 346 9.76 9.43 15.33
CA ARG A 346 10.72 10.35 14.72
C ARG A 346 10.31 11.79 15.02
N GLY A 347 11.03 12.45 15.94
CA GLY A 347 10.59 13.71 16.51
C GLY A 347 9.17 13.59 17.10
N GLU A 348 8.27 14.47 16.67
CA GLU A 348 6.84 14.49 17.06
C GLU A 348 5.95 13.77 16.03
N THR A 349 6.49 12.78 15.31
CA THR A 349 5.72 11.87 14.46
C THR A 349 5.90 10.45 14.98
N GLN A 350 4.79 9.80 15.31
CA GLN A 350 4.79 8.48 15.94
C GLN A 350 3.73 7.58 15.34
N ALA A 351 4.12 6.33 15.10
CA ALA A 351 3.22 5.28 14.64
C ALA A 351 3.37 4.04 15.53
N ILE A 352 2.23 3.54 16.03
CA ILE A 352 2.11 2.17 16.51
C ILE A 352 1.71 1.33 15.31
N VAL A 353 2.57 0.38 14.93
CA VAL A 353 2.32 -0.51 13.80
C VAL A 353 2.21 -1.93 14.29
N THR A 354 1.22 -2.66 13.80
CA THR A 354 0.97 -4.06 14.16
C THR A 354 0.92 -4.91 12.91
N ALA A 355 1.50 -6.10 12.99
CA ALA A 355 1.41 -7.14 11.97
C ALA A 355 0.59 -8.30 12.54
N THR A 356 -0.35 -8.78 11.74
CA THR A 356 -1.22 -9.92 12.02
C THR A 356 -1.11 -10.90 10.85
N LEU A 357 -0.89 -12.16 11.20
CA LEU A 357 -0.76 -13.28 10.26
C LEU A 357 -2.06 -14.10 10.31
N GLY A 358 -2.57 -14.49 9.15
CA GLY A 358 -3.76 -15.32 8.99
C GLY A 358 -3.53 -16.42 7.96
N GLY A 359 -4.49 -17.35 7.87
CA GLY A 359 -4.47 -18.36 6.82
C GLY A 359 -4.79 -17.73 5.45
N MET A 360 -4.60 -18.47 4.36
CA MET A 360 -4.91 -17.97 3.01
C MET A 360 -6.41 -17.67 2.80
N ARG A 361 -7.28 -18.21 3.66
CA ARG A 361 -8.73 -17.88 3.66
C ARG A 361 -9.01 -16.45 4.12
N ASP A 362 -8.09 -15.84 4.85
CA ASP A 362 -8.20 -14.45 5.32
C ASP A 362 -7.76 -13.44 4.26
N ALA A 363 -7.23 -13.90 3.11
CA ALA A 363 -6.80 -13.03 2.02
C ALA A 363 -7.97 -12.21 1.47
N GLN A 364 -7.71 -10.94 1.18
CA GLN A 364 -8.74 -10.02 0.74
C GLN A 364 -9.13 -10.33 -0.71
N PHE A 365 -10.42 -10.58 -0.96
CA PHE A 365 -10.93 -10.69 -2.32
C PHE A 365 -11.15 -9.30 -2.91
N ILE A 366 -10.47 -9.00 -4.02
CA ILE A 366 -10.60 -7.76 -4.75
C ILE A 366 -11.32 -8.06 -6.06
N ASP A 367 -12.53 -7.52 -6.22
CA ASP A 367 -13.27 -7.52 -7.50
C ASP A 367 -12.96 -6.23 -8.27
N ALA A 368 -11.86 -6.25 -9.02
CA ALA A 368 -11.39 -5.13 -9.83
C ALA A 368 -11.79 -5.31 -11.31
N LEU A 369 -11.69 -4.26 -12.14
CA LEU A 369 -12.12 -4.30 -13.55
C LEU A 369 -11.35 -5.33 -14.38
N GLU A 370 -10.03 -5.44 -14.18
CA GLU A 370 -9.11 -6.37 -14.83
C GLU A 370 -9.42 -7.84 -14.51
N GLY A 371 -10.02 -8.09 -13.35
CA GLY A 371 -10.32 -9.42 -12.89
C GLY A 371 -10.43 -9.48 -11.38
N SER A 372 -10.99 -10.57 -10.89
CA SER A 372 -11.00 -10.82 -9.45
C SER A 372 -9.69 -11.46 -9.02
N ARG A 373 -9.11 -10.98 -7.94
CA ARG A 373 -7.87 -11.52 -7.35
C ARG A 373 -7.96 -11.63 -5.84
N GLN A 374 -7.14 -12.49 -5.27
CA GLN A 374 -6.91 -12.53 -3.84
C GLN A 374 -5.63 -11.77 -3.53
N ASP A 375 -5.70 -10.93 -2.51
CA ASP A 375 -4.59 -10.10 -2.05
C ASP A 375 -4.24 -10.53 -0.62
N HIS A 376 -3.10 -11.19 -0.48
CA HIS A 376 -2.63 -11.70 0.80
C HIS A 376 -1.94 -10.62 1.64
N PHE A 377 -1.62 -9.44 1.09
CA PHE A 377 -0.93 -8.39 1.83
C PHE A 377 -1.78 -7.13 1.95
N MET A 378 -2.25 -6.83 3.17
CA MET A 378 -3.05 -5.64 3.47
C MET A 378 -2.25 -4.68 4.33
N LEU A 379 -2.27 -3.39 3.98
CA LEU A 379 -1.75 -2.32 4.85
C LEU A 379 -2.81 -1.25 5.03
N GLN A 380 -3.28 -1.14 6.27
CA GLN A 380 -4.29 -0.19 6.69
C GLN A 380 -3.63 0.93 7.49
N TYR A 381 -4.05 2.16 7.22
CA TYR A 381 -3.48 3.35 7.83
C TYR A 381 -4.61 4.18 8.44
N ASN A 382 -4.44 4.59 9.69
CA ASN A 382 -5.42 5.36 10.44
C ASN A 382 -4.79 6.65 10.98
N PHE A 383 -5.49 7.76 10.83
CA PHE A 383 -5.06 9.09 11.27
C PHE A 383 -6.11 9.70 12.21
N PRO A 384 -6.14 9.28 13.48
CA PRO A 384 -7.10 9.78 14.44
C PRO A 384 -6.82 11.25 14.79
N PRO A 385 -7.86 12.06 15.10
CA PRO A 385 -7.70 13.50 15.26
C PRO A 385 -6.80 13.90 16.44
N TYR A 386 -6.70 13.04 17.47
CA TYR A 386 -5.83 13.29 18.61
C TYR A 386 -4.35 13.35 18.25
N CYS A 387 -3.91 12.73 17.15
CA CYS A 387 -2.48 12.72 16.76
C CYS A 387 -1.95 14.09 16.34
N VAL A 388 -2.85 15.03 16.06
CA VAL A 388 -2.52 16.44 15.79
C VAL A 388 -3.03 17.38 16.89
N GLY A 389 -3.61 16.84 17.96
CA GLY A 389 -4.19 17.62 19.06
C GLY A 389 -5.58 18.21 18.75
N GLU A 390 -6.28 17.68 17.76
CA GLU A 390 -7.61 18.17 17.35
C GLU A 390 -8.74 17.20 17.76
N THR A 391 -9.98 17.69 17.71
CA THR A 391 -11.18 16.86 17.78
C THR A 391 -11.78 16.67 16.40
N GLY A 392 -12.35 15.51 16.10
CA GLY A 392 -13.00 15.27 14.81
C GLY A 392 -13.85 14.01 14.81
N MET A 393 -14.63 13.82 13.74
CA MET A 393 -15.40 12.60 13.55
C MET A 393 -14.46 11.41 13.33
N ILE A 394 -14.62 10.38 14.16
CA ILE A 394 -13.99 9.08 14.00
C ILE A 394 -14.98 8.17 13.26
N GLY A 395 -14.53 7.54 12.17
CA GLY A 395 -15.40 6.74 11.32
C GLY A 395 -14.64 6.02 10.23
N SER A 396 -15.28 5.84 9.06
CA SER A 396 -14.64 5.21 7.91
C SER A 396 -13.43 6.00 7.42
N PRO A 397 -12.39 5.32 6.92
CA PRO A 397 -11.16 5.97 6.49
C PRO A 397 -11.42 6.97 5.35
N LYS A 398 -10.80 8.14 5.46
CA LYS A 398 -10.86 9.21 4.46
C LYS A 398 -9.96 8.88 3.27
N ARG A 399 -10.14 9.60 2.16
CA ARG A 399 -9.29 9.47 0.96
C ARG A 399 -7.79 9.57 1.30
N ARG A 400 -7.40 10.49 2.21
CA ARG A 400 -5.99 10.67 2.61
C ARG A 400 -5.44 9.46 3.35
N GLU A 401 -6.24 8.86 4.23
CA GLU A 401 -5.83 7.66 4.98
C GLU A 401 -5.61 6.48 4.04
N ILE A 402 -6.52 6.26 3.10
CA ILE A 402 -6.39 5.24 2.05
C ILE A 402 -5.15 5.50 1.19
N GLY A 403 -4.94 6.75 0.75
CA GLY A 403 -3.77 7.12 -0.05
C GLY A 403 -2.43 6.93 0.68
N HIS A 404 -2.36 7.29 1.96
CA HIS A 404 -1.15 7.08 2.77
C HIS A 404 -0.91 5.60 3.06
N GLY A 405 -1.96 4.82 3.31
CA GLY A 405 -1.87 3.36 3.44
C GLY A 405 -1.33 2.72 2.16
N ARG A 406 -1.85 3.12 0.99
CA ARG A 406 -1.33 2.62 -0.29
C ARG A 406 0.13 3.02 -0.53
N LEU A 407 0.52 4.25 -0.23
CA LEU A 407 1.92 4.68 -0.33
C LEU A 407 2.82 3.85 0.58
N ALA A 408 2.41 3.63 1.83
CA ALA A 408 3.18 2.84 2.77
C ALA A 408 3.30 1.37 2.29
N ARG A 409 2.21 0.82 1.73
CA ARG A 409 2.18 -0.52 1.15
C ARG A 409 3.19 -0.65 0.02
N ARG A 410 3.14 0.27 -0.96
CA ARG A 410 4.09 0.33 -2.07
C ARG A 410 5.54 0.39 -1.60
N GLY A 411 5.78 1.14 -0.53
CA GLY A 411 7.11 1.24 0.09
C GLY A 411 7.65 -0.10 0.57
N VAL A 412 6.81 -1.03 1.06
CA VAL A 412 7.29 -2.30 1.65
C VAL A 412 7.02 -3.53 0.78
N GLU A 413 6.06 -3.48 -0.14
CA GLU A 413 5.60 -4.64 -0.92
C GLU A 413 6.72 -5.32 -1.72
N ALA A 414 7.72 -4.56 -2.18
CA ALA A 414 8.88 -5.09 -2.90
C ALA A 414 9.77 -6.04 -2.08
N VAL A 415 9.72 -5.97 -0.75
CA VAL A 415 10.52 -6.82 0.15
C VAL A 415 9.68 -7.87 0.88
N VAL A 416 8.36 -7.84 0.72
CA VAL A 416 7.45 -8.83 1.33
C VAL A 416 7.59 -10.15 0.56
N PRO A 417 7.75 -11.29 1.25
CA PRO A 417 7.83 -12.59 0.59
C PRO A 417 6.53 -12.93 -0.14
N ASN A 418 6.65 -13.70 -1.23
CA ASN A 418 5.48 -14.21 -1.93
C ASN A 418 4.83 -15.39 -1.16
N GLU A 419 3.62 -15.77 -1.57
CA GLU A 419 2.82 -16.83 -0.93
C GLU A 419 3.49 -18.22 -0.94
N LYS A 420 4.41 -18.48 -1.87
CA LYS A 420 5.13 -19.76 -1.93
C LYS A 420 6.20 -19.84 -0.84
N ASP A 421 6.89 -18.72 -0.61
CA ASP A 421 7.98 -18.63 0.36
C ASP A 421 7.47 -18.39 1.78
N PHE A 422 6.34 -17.69 1.93
CA PHE A 422 5.70 -17.43 3.22
C PHE A 422 4.16 -17.52 3.10
N PRO A 423 3.56 -18.70 3.33
CA PRO A 423 2.15 -18.97 3.02
C PRO A 423 1.18 -18.41 4.08
N TYR A 424 1.28 -17.11 4.36
CA TYR A 424 0.41 -16.40 5.29
C TYR A 424 -0.22 -15.21 4.60
N THR A 425 -1.47 -14.94 4.98
CA THR A 425 -2.06 -13.63 4.79
C THR A 425 -1.47 -12.69 5.83
N ILE A 426 -1.02 -11.51 5.40
CA ILE A 426 -0.39 -10.49 6.23
C ILE A 426 -1.30 -9.26 6.25
N ARG A 427 -1.79 -8.90 7.44
CA ARG A 427 -2.47 -7.65 7.69
C ARG A 427 -1.61 -6.76 8.57
N VAL A 428 -1.31 -5.56 8.07
CA VAL A 428 -0.64 -4.51 8.80
C VAL A 428 -1.62 -3.39 9.09
N VAL A 429 -1.61 -2.89 10.33
CA VAL A 429 -2.33 -1.67 10.71
C VAL A 429 -1.35 -0.69 11.33
N SER A 430 -1.27 0.51 10.76
CA SER A 430 -0.53 1.64 11.29
C SER A 430 -1.49 2.65 11.93
N GLU A 431 -1.42 2.76 13.25
CA GLU A 431 -2.12 3.77 14.03
C GLU A 431 -1.18 4.95 14.30
N ILE A 432 -1.50 6.11 13.73
CA ILE A 432 -0.71 7.32 13.96
C ILE A 432 -1.11 7.93 15.31
N THR A 433 -0.15 8.01 16.22
CA THR A 433 -0.38 8.53 17.58
C THR A 433 0.08 9.97 17.75
N GLU A 434 1.07 10.39 16.96
CA GLU A 434 1.56 11.77 16.88
C GLU A 434 1.91 12.11 15.43
N SER A 435 1.66 13.35 14.99
CA SER A 435 2.00 13.78 13.64
C SER A 435 2.47 15.23 13.58
N ASN A 436 3.76 15.40 13.34
CA ASN A 436 4.37 16.66 12.93
C ASN A 436 5.29 16.50 11.72
N GLY A 437 4.93 15.65 10.76
CA GLY A 437 5.68 15.48 9.52
C GLY A 437 5.65 14.03 9.05
N SER A 438 5.20 13.82 7.81
CA SER A 438 5.07 12.52 7.12
C SER A 438 4.92 11.28 8.00
N SER A 439 3.74 11.15 8.60
CA SER A 439 3.30 9.93 9.27
C SER A 439 3.23 8.72 8.32
N SER A 440 3.07 8.92 7.01
CA SER A 440 3.12 7.83 6.03
C SER A 440 4.49 7.17 5.94
N MET A 441 5.59 7.93 6.05
CA MET A 441 6.94 7.36 6.09
C MET A 441 7.25 6.71 7.44
N ALA A 442 6.71 7.23 8.54
CA ALA A 442 6.74 6.54 9.83
C ALA A 442 6.01 5.18 9.76
N SER A 443 4.89 5.09 9.03
CA SER A 443 4.18 3.83 8.77
C SER A 443 5.03 2.84 7.98
N VAL A 444 5.79 3.27 6.96
CA VAL A 444 6.73 2.39 6.22
C VAL A 444 7.76 1.80 7.19
N CYS A 445 8.45 2.66 7.96
CA CYS A 445 9.48 2.22 8.90
C CYS A 445 8.90 1.27 9.97
N GLY A 446 7.79 1.65 10.59
CA GLY A 446 7.11 0.84 11.60
C GLY A 446 6.57 -0.48 11.03
N THR A 447 6.13 -0.49 9.77
CA THR A 447 5.70 -1.73 9.08
C THR A 447 6.86 -2.68 8.87
N SER A 448 7.99 -2.18 8.36
CA SER A 448 9.19 -2.99 8.19
C SER A 448 9.60 -3.64 9.52
N MET A 449 9.61 -2.87 10.61
CA MET A 449 9.91 -3.40 11.95
C MET A 449 8.87 -4.39 12.47
N ALA A 450 7.58 -4.10 12.34
CA ALA A 450 6.51 -4.95 12.84
C ALA A 450 6.42 -6.29 12.09
N LEU A 451 6.70 -6.30 10.78
CA LEU A 451 6.79 -7.51 9.98
C LEU A 451 7.99 -8.38 10.38
N MET A 452 9.16 -7.77 10.58
CA MET A 452 10.35 -8.46 11.09
C MET A 452 10.10 -9.04 12.50
N ASP A 453 9.44 -8.28 13.38
CA ASP A 453 9.06 -8.72 14.73
C ASP A 453 8.03 -9.86 14.70
N ALA A 454 7.16 -9.91 13.69
CA ALA A 454 6.21 -11.01 13.47
C ALA A 454 6.86 -12.29 12.89
N GLY A 455 8.15 -12.26 12.54
CA GLY A 455 8.85 -13.36 11.90
C GLY A 455 8.58 -13.50 10.39
N VAL A 456 8.09 -12.44 9.74
CA VAL A 456 7.94 -12.42 8.27
C VAL A 456 9.33 -12.27 7.66
N PRO A 457 9.77 -13.18 6.76
CA PRO A 457 11.11 -13.16 6.18
C PRO A 457 11.21 -12.10 5.07
N LEU A 458 11.34 -10.83 5.46
CA LEU A 458 11.56 -9.74 4.51
C LEU A 458 12.92 -9.91 3.82
N SER A 459 12.99 -9.61 2.53
CA SER A 459 14.26 -9.69 1.78
C SER A 459 15.28 -8.62 2.20
N ALA A 460 14.80 -7.49 2.74
CA ALA A 460 15.59 -6.43 3.37
C ALA A 460 14.68 -5.49 4.20
N PRO A 461 15.20 -4.79 5.22
CA PRO A 461 14.47 -3.73 5.91
C PRO A 461 14.28 -2.50 5.00
N VAL A 462 13.16 -1.79 5.19
CA VAL A 462 12.78 -0.62 4.40
C VAL A 462 12.55 0.57 5.32
N ALA A 463 13.11 1.73 4.97
CA ALA A 463 12.79 3.00 5.60
C ALA A 463 12.20 3.99 4.61
N GLY A 464 11.50 5.00 5.16
CA GLY A 464 10.96 6.11 4.42
C GLY A 464 11.40 7.46 4.97
N ILE A 465 11.65 8.43 4.09
CA ILE A 465 11.90 9.82 4.45
C ILE A 465 10.98 10.75 3.66
N ALA A 466 10.57 11.84 4.30
CA ALA A 466 9.88 12.93 3.62
C ALA A 466 10.81 14.12 3.48
N MET A 467 10.75 14.71 2.32
CA MET A 467 11.64 15.73 1.85
C MET A 467 10.81 16.90 1.37
N GLY A 468 11.36 18.10 1.49
CA GLY A 468 10.73 19.31 0.98
C GLY A 468 11.71 20.16 0.23
N LEU A 469 11.17 21.10 -0.53
CA LEU A 469 11.96 22.08 -1.25
C LEU A 469 11.30 23.45 -1.18
N VAL A 470 12.13 24.45 -0.91
CA VAL A 470 11.78 25.86 -0.97
C VAL A 470 12.59 26.47 -2.10
N LYS A 471 11.95 27.20 -3.02
CA LYS A 471 12.59 27.90 -4.12
C LYS A 471 11.95 29.26 -4.35
N GLU A 472 12.77 30.29 -4.47
CA GLU A 472 12.32 31.65 -4.81
C GLU A 472 12.48 31.95 -6.30
N GLU A 473 11.81 33.01 -6.75
CA GLU A 473 11.86 33.47 -8.14
C GLU A 473 13.27 33.93 -8.55
N ASP A 474 14.08 34.38 -7.59
CA ASP A 474 15.49 34.76 -7.80
C ASP A 474 16.43 33.57 -8.06
N GLY A 475 15.91 32.33 -7.97
CA GLY A 475 16.64 31.09 -8.23
C GLY A 475 17.28 30.45 -7.00
N ARG A 476 17.27 31.11 -5.82
CA ARG A 476 17.71 30.48 -4.57
C ARG A 476 16.79 29.32 -4.22
N PHE A 477 17.36 28.20 -3.77
CA PHE A 477 16.59 27.06 -3.29
C PHE A 477 17.27 26.34 -2.12
N ALA A 478 16.48 25.59 -1.35
CA ALA A 478 16.94 24.74 -0.27
C ALA A 478 16.16 23.41 -0.27
N VAL A 479 16.88 22.31 -0.10
CA VAL A 479 16.31 20.96 0.08
C VAL A 479 16.29 20.62 1.56
N LEU A 480 15.12 20.24 2.06
CA LEU A 480 14.88 19.93 3.47
C LEU A 480 14.71 18.42 3.65
N SER A 481 15.51 17.82 4.53
CA SER A 481 15.36 16.44 4.99
C SER A 481 14.41 16.35 6.18
N ASP A 482 13.55 15.33 6.17
CA ASP A 482 12.61 15.03 7.26
C ASP A 482 11.79 16.26 7.67
N ILE A 483 10.94 16.71 6.74
CA ILE A 483 10.14 17.93 6.88
C ILE A 483 9.10 17.85 8.00
N LEU A 484 8.87 19.00 8.61
CA LEU A 484 7.79 19.25 9.55
C LEU A 484 6.46 19.50 8.82
N GLY A 485 5.34 19.48 9.57
CA GLY A 485 4.04 19.86 9.01
C GLY A 485 4.00 21.30 8.48
N ASP A 486 4.67 22.23 9.18
CA ASP A 486 4.81 23.62 8.74
C ASP A 486 5.60 23.73 7.42
N GLU A 487 6.70 22.99 7.30
CA GLU A 487 7.58 23.03 6.13
C GLU A 487 6.94 22.41 4.89
N ASP A 488 6.08 21.40 5.06
CA ASP A 488 5.23 20.84 4.00
C ASP A 488 4.21 21.87 3.49
N HIS A 489 3.54 22.57 4.41
CA HIS A 489 2.54 23.58 4.05
C HIS A 489 3.16 24.76 3.28
N LEU A 490 4.35 25.18 3.69
CA LEU A 490 5.03 26.38 3.18
C LEU A 490 6.01 26.11 2.04
N GLY A 491 6.40 24.84 1.84
CA GLY A 491 7.27 24.39 0.77
C GLY A 491 6.59 24.34 -0.60
N ASP A 492 7.40 24.42 -1.65
CA ASP A 492 6.98 24.42 -3.05
C ASP A 492 6.91 23.03 -3.67
N MET A 493 7.58 22.07 -3.04
CA MET A 493 7.51 20.67 -3.40
C MET A 493 7.66 19.84 -2.13
N ASP A 494 6.84 18.80 -2.02
CA ASP A 494 6.98 17.74 -1.03
C ASP A 494 7.15 16.41 -1.75
N PHE A 495 8.10 15.61 -1.31
CA PHE A 495 8.28 14.27 -1.85
C PHE A 495 8.69 13.28 -0.79
N LYS A 496 8.36 12.02 -1.04
CA LYS A 496 8.45 10.91 -0.10
C LYS A 496 9.19 9.80 -0.81
N VAL A 497 10.27 9.34 -0.20
CA VAL A 497 11.14 8.29 -0.75
C VAL A 497 11.18 7.15 0.25
N ALA A 498 10.76 5.97 -0.17
CA ALA A 498 10.90 4.73 0.56
C ALA A 498 11.81 3.77 -0.19
N GLY A 499 12.56 2.96 0.55
CA GLY A 499 13.52 2.05 -0.03
C GLY A 499 14.36 1.32 0.99
N THR A 500 15.16 0.39 0.49
CA THR A 500 16.17 -0.34 1.23
C THR A 500 17.52 0.35 1.08
N GLU A 501 18.59 -0.31 1.54
CA GLU A 501 19.96 0.07 1.21
C GLU A 501 20.32 -0.15 -0.27
N ARG A 502 19.60 -1.04 -0.96
CA ARG A 502 19.87 -1.41 -2.36
C ARG A 502 19.22 -0.47 -3.38
N GLY A 503 18.10 0.14 -3.03
CA GLY A 503 17.38 1.03 -3.93
C GLY A 503 16.03 1.50 -3.40
N VAL A 504 15.34 2.27 -4.23
CA VAL A 504 14.02 2.85 -4.01
C VAL A 504 12.95 1.79 -4.28
N THR A 505 11.98 1.70 -3.37
CA THR A 505 10.79 0.85 -3.50
C THR A 505 9.53 1.65 -3.76
N ALA A 506 9.48 2.91 -3.33
CA ALA A 506 8.42 3.84 -3.70
C ALA A 506 8.92 5.29 -3.71
N LEU A 507 8.46 6.05 -4.70
CA LEU A 507 8.67 7.48 -4.82
C LEU A 507 7.32 8.17 -5.07
N GLN A 508 6.99 9.15 -4.25
CA GLN A 508 5.84 10.03 -4.41
C GLN A 508 6.31 11.49 -4.40
N MET A 509 5.92 12.29 -5.39
CA MET A 509 6.27 13.71 -5.48
C MET A 509 5.00 14.52 -5.74
N ASP A 510 4.88 15.65 -5.06
CA ASP A 510 3.86 16.68 -5.30
C ASP A 510 4.59 18.02 -5.45
N ILE A 511 4.45 18.63 -6.62
CA ILE A 511 5.14 19.87 -7.00
C ILE A 511 4.08 20.95 -7.20
N LYS A 512 4.21 22.05 -6.46
CA LYS A 512 3.24 23.16 -6.43
C LYS A 512 3.64 24.33 -7.34
N ILE A 513 4.90 24.37 -7.80
CA ILE A 513 5.45 25.45 -8.63
C ILE A 513 6.11 24.91 -9.90
N GLU A 514 6.28 25.77 -10.89
CA GLU A 514 7.09 25.47 -12.06
C GLU A 514 8.60 25.69 -11.79
N GLY A 515 9.45 25.14 -12.67
CA GLY A 515 10.88 25.44 -12.67
C GLY A 515 11.72 24.61 -11.68
N ILE A 516 11.27 23.41 -11.33
CA ILE A 516 12.11 22.39 -10.69
C ILE A 516 12.87 21.64 -11.79
N THR A 517 14.18 21.85 -11.84
CA THR A 517 15.06 21.24 -12.85
C THR A 517 15.46 19.81 -12.47
N GLU A 518 15.96 19.06 -13.44
CA GLU A 518 16.57 17.74 -13.23
C GLU A 518 17.67 17.79 -12.16
N GLU A 519 18.58 18.76 -12.23
CA GLU A 519 19.66 18.94 -11.25
C GLU A 519 19.14 19.15 -9.81
N ILE A 520 18.02 19.86 -9.66
CA ILE A 520 17.39 20.04 -8.35
C ILE A 520 16.82 18.71 -7.85
N MET A 521 16.16 17.93 -8.71
CA MET A 521 15.60 16.63 -8.35
C MET A 521 16.70 15.62 -7.98
N GLU A 522 17.81 15.59 -8.72
CA GLU A 522 18.97 14.75 -8.45
C GLU A 522 19.54 15.02 -7.05
N LYS A 523 19.88 16.29 -6.76
CA LYS A 523 20.34 16.70 -5.42
C LYS A 523 19.36 16.34 -4.32
N ALA A 524 18.06 16.47 -4.60
CA ALA A 524 17.02 16.15 -3.64
C ALA A 524 16.93 14.64 -3.36
N LEU A 525 17.04 13.79 -4.38
CA LEU A 525 17.05 12.34 -4.24
C LEU A 525 18.33 11.83 -3.56
N GLU A 526 19.50 12.39 -3.85
CA GLU A 526 20.74 12.05 -3.14
C GLU A 526 20.65 12.36 -1.64
N GLN A 527 20.12 13.54 -1.29
CA GLN A 527 19.92 13.91 0.10
C GLN A 527 18.88 13.00 0.78
N ALA A 528 17.83 12.61 0.05
CA ALA A 528 16.84 11.64 0.53
C ALA A 528 17.46 10.26 0.76
N GLN A 529 18.33 9.79 -0.13
CA GLN A 529 19.05 8.52 0.03
C GLN A 529 19.87 8.51 1.32
N ARG A 530 20.67 9.55 1.57
CA ARG A 530 21.45 9.68 2.82
C ARG A 530 20.57 9.66 4.06
N GLY A 531 19.46 10.41 4.04
CA GLY A 531 18.49 10.44 5.14
C GLY A 531 17.80 9.10 5.37
N ARG A 532 17.43 8.39 4.29
CA ARG A 532 16.83 7.04 4.34
C ARG A 532 17.79 6.02 4.97
N LEU A 533 19.05 6.01 4.54
CA LEU A 533 20.08 5.13 5.10
C LEU A 533 20.35 5.42 6.58
N HIS A 534 20.33 6.69 6.99
CA HIS A 534 20.43 7.07 8.39
C HIS A 534 19.26 6.49 9.21
N ILE A 535 18.02 6.60 8.71
CA ILE A 535 16.83 6.05 9.38
C ILE A 535 16.91 4.52 9.49
N LEU A 536 17.35 3.82 8.43
CA LEU A 536 17.60 2.38 8.47
C LEU A 536 18.59 2.01 9.56
N GLY A 537 19.68 2.78 9.69
CA GLY A 537 20.67 2.59 10.75
C GLY A 537 20.10 2.75 12.16
N GLU A 538 19.18 3.68 12.37
CA GLU A 538 18.47 3.84 13.66
C GLU A 538 17.50 2.68 13.93
N MET A 539 16.75 2.22 12.91
CA MET A 539 15.84 1.08 13.01
C MET A 539 16.59 -0.21 13.37
N ALA A 540 17.76 -0.43 12.77
CA ALA A 540 18.60 -1.62 12.98
C ALA A 540 19.05 -1.78 14.43
N LYS A 541 19.06 -0.71 15.23
CA LYS A 541 19.36 -0.77 16.68
C LYS A 541 18.27 -1.48 17.48
N ALA A 542 17.03 -1.49 16.98
CA ALA A 542 15.90 -2.18 17.59
C ALA A 542 15.67 -3.56 16.97
N ILE A 543 15.72 -3.66 15.65
CA ILE A 543 15.60 -4.92 14.90
C ILE A 543 16.31 -4.77 13.53
N SER A 544 17.30 -5.61 13.27
CA SER A 544 18.08 -5.57 12.02
C SER A 544 17.70 -6.66 11.01
N VAL A 545 17.11 -7.75 11.49
CA VAL A 545 16.66 -8.90 10.70
C VAL A 545 15.36 -9.43 11.27
N SER A 546 14.57 -10.11 10.45
CA SER A 546 13.37 -10.82 10.90
C SER A 546 13.69 -11.84 11.97
N ARG A 547 12.75 -12.06 12.90
CA ARG A 547 12.83 -13.19 13.84
C ARG A 547 12.81 -14.50 13.07
N ASP A 548 13.56 -15.49 13.56
CA ASP A 548 13.66 -16.81 12.93
C ASP A 548 12.35 -17.61 12.95
N GLN A 549 11.43 -17.27 13.85
CA GLN A 549 10.15 -17.94 14.02
C GLN A 549 9.04 -16.89 14.12
N VAL A 550 7.86 -17.26 13.63
CA VAL A 550 6.64 -16.50 13.87
C VAL A 550 6.32 -16.48 15.36
N SER A 551 5.62 -15.43 15.81
CA SER A 551 5.21 -15.28 17.21
C SER A 551 4.37 -16.45 17.71
N ASP A 552 4.50 -16.81 18.99
CA ASP A 552 3.67 -17.84 19.64
C ASP A 552 2.18 -17.49 19.64
N ASN A 553 1.83 -16.20 19.48
CA ASN A 553 0.44 -15.75 19.32
C ASN A 553 -0.07 -15.90 17.88
N ALA A 554 0.81 -16.15 16.91
CA ALA A 554 0.44 -16.28 15.51
C ALA A 554 -0.08 -17.70 15.20
N PRO A 555 -1.01 -17.83 14.24
CA PRO A 555 -1.33 -19.12 13.68
C PRO A 555 -0.06 -19.82 13.22
N THR A 556 0.06 -21.10 13.54
CA THR A 556 1.19 -21.92 13.11
C THR A 556 0.78 -22.69 11.87
N LEU A 557 1.52 -22.46 10.78
CA LEU A 557 1.50 -23.30 9.60
C LEU A 557 2.58 -24.38 9.72
N LEU A 558 2.15 -25.64 9.76
CA LEU A 558 3.03 -26.79 9.61
C LEU A 558 2.81 -27.40 8.23
N THR A 559 3.89 -27.74 7.55
CA THR A 559 3.85 -28.48 6.29
C THR A 559 4.47 -29.84 6.51
N MET A 560 3.77 -30.89 6.07
CA MET A 560 4.28 -32.25 6.07
C MET A 560 3.98 -32.91 4.71
N LYS A 561 4.72 -33.96 4.37
CA LYS A 561 4.49 -34.72 3.15
C LYS A 561 4.21 -36.18 3.50
N ILE A 562 3.14 -36.71 2.92
CA ILE A 562 2.72 -38.09 3.07
C ILE A 562 2.77 -38.80 1.72
N ASN A 563 2.68 -40.14 1.74
CA ASN A 563 2.50 -40.92 0.53
C ASN A 563 1.15 -40.56 -0.13
N SER A 564 1.14 -40.31 -1.44
CA SER A 564 -0.07 -39.90 -2.17
C SER A 564 -1.18 -40.97 -2.13
N GLU A 565 -0.83 -42.25 -1.97
CA GLU A 565 -1.80 -43.33 -1.78
C GLU A 565 -2.58 -43.21 -0.45
N LYS A 566 -1.97 -42.58 0.57
CA LYS A 566 -2.51 -42.39 1.91
C LYS A 566 -3.41 -41.18 2.08
N ILE A 567 -3.52 -40.32 1.05
CA ILE A 567 -4.44 -39.17 1.05
C ILE A 567 -5.87 -39.62 1.38
N ARG A 568 -6.28 -40.78 0.85
CA ARG A 568 -7.62 -41.35 1.07
C ARG A 568 -7.89 -41.69 2.54
N ASP A 569 -6.85 -42.10 3.27
CA ASP A 569 -6.94 -42.49 4.68
C ASP A 569 -7.10 -41.26 5.57
N VAL A 570 -6.37 -40.17 5.27
CA VAL A 570 -6.45 -38.89 5.99
C VAL A 570 -7.78 -38.17 5.73
N ILE A 571 -8.28 -38.18 4.49
CA ILE A 571 -9.61 -37.61 4.17
C ILE A 571 -10.72 -38.46 4.78
N GLY A 572 -10.60 -39.78 4.67
CA GLY A 572 -11.62 -40.75 5.07
C GLY A 572 -12.85 -40.73 4.16
N LYS A 573 -13.75 -41.70 4.36
CA LYS A 573 -14.96 -41.84 3.54
C LYS A 573 -15.86 -40.60 3.67
N GLY A 574 -16.01 -39.84 2.58
CA GLY A 574 -16.82 -38.62 2.54
C GLY A 574 -16.24 -37.44 3.32
N GLY A 575 -14.94 -37.46 3.64
CA GLY A 575 -14.29 -36.39 4.41
C GLY A 575 -14.49 -36.49 5.92
N ALA A 576 -14.94 -37.63 6.44
CA ALA A 576 -15.27 -37.78 7.85
C ALA A 576 -14.05 -37.64 8.78
N VAL A 577 -12.90 -38.22 8.39
CA VAL A 577 -11.68 -38.21 9.21
C VAL A 577 -11.06 -36.83 9.25
N ILE A 578 -10.90 -36.19 8.09
CA ILE A 578 -10.37 -34.81 8.03
C ILE A 578 -11.29 -33.83 8.77
N ARG A 579 -12.61 -33.96 8.68
CA ARG A 579 -13.54 -33.11 9.44
C ARG A 579 -13.38 -33.29 10.95
N ALA A 580 -13.32 -34.54 11.43
CA ALA A 580 -13.08 -34.82 12.83
C ALA A 580 -11.73 -34.25 13.30
N LEU A 581 -10.67 -34.43 12.52
CA LEU A 581 -9.35 -33.83 12.81
C LEU A 581 -9.45 -32.30 12.90
N THR A 582 -10.08 -31.64 11.93
CA THR A 582 -10.23 -30.18 11.93
C THR A 582 -11.10 -29.68 13.09
N GLU A 583 -12.17 -30.38 13.47
CA GLU A 583 -13.05 -29.99 14.57
C GLU A 583 -12.38 -30.20 15.94
N GLU A 584 -11.71 -31.34 16.14
CA GLU A 584 -11.09 -31.69 17.43
C GLU A 584 -9.82 -30.90 17.71
N THR A 585 -9.05 -30.58 16.68
CA THR A 585 -7.81 -29.79 16.81
C THR A 585 -8.01 -28.31 16.57
N SER A 586 -9.20 -27.89 16.14
CA SER A 586 -9.48 -26.52 15.69
C SER A 586 -8.48 -26.02 14.62
N CYS A 587 -7.93 -26.94 13.82
CA CYS A 587 -7.01 -26.62 12.73
C CYS A 587 -7.73 -26.63 11.38
N THR A 588 -7.22 -25.87 10.42
CA THR A 588 -7.55 -26.03 9.00
C THR A 588 -6.48 -26.90 8.35
N ILE A 589 -6.89 -27.98 7.70
CA ILE A 589 -5.99 -28.92 7.05
C ILE A 589 -6.30 -28.91 5.55
N ASP A 590 -5.34 -28.48 4.74
CA ASP A 590 -5.41 -28.52 3.28
C ASP A 590 -4.45 -29.61 2.77
N ILE A 591 -4.96 -30.49 1.90
CA ILE A 591 -4.20 -31.62 1.35
C ILE A 591 -4.16 -31.48 -0.17
N GLU A 592 -2.94 -31.48 -0.72
CA GLU A 592 -2.69 -31.43 -2.16
C GLU A 592 -2.59 -32.85 -2.75
N ASP A 593 -2.87 -32.99 -4.04
CA ASP A 593 -2.86 -34.29 -4.75
C ASP A 593 -1.47 -34.96 -4.77
N ASP A 594 -0.40 -34.21 -4.53
CA ASP A 594 0.97 -34.72 -4.47
C ASP A 594 1.37 -35.27 -3.08
N GLY A 595 0.43 -35.28 -2.13
CA GLY A 595 0.63 -35.74 -0.76
C GLY A 595 1.16 -34.67 0.19
N SER A 596 1.30 -33.41 -0.25
CA SER A 596 1.64 -32.30 0.63
C SER A 596 0.43 -31.90 1.49
N ILE A 597 0.64 -31.78 2.79
CA ILE A 597 -0.38 -31.38 3.76
C ILE A 597 0.06 -30.09 4.44
N LYS A 598 -0.83 -29.10 4.44
CA LYS A 598 -0.68 -27.83 5.15
C LYS A 598 -1.66 -27.78 6.32
N ILE A 599 -1.14 -27.64 7.52
CA ILE A 599 -1.90 -27.62 8.78
C ILE A 599 -1.79 -26.22 9.37
N TYR A 600 -2.92 -25.51 9.43
CA TYR A 600 -3.03 -24.20 10.06
C TYR A 600 -3.73 -24.35 11.41
N GLY A 601 -3.00 -24.20 12.51
CA GLY A 601 -3.57 -24.14 13.86
C GLY A 601 -3.52 -22.72 14.41
N GLU A 602 -4.53 -22.32 15.18
CA GLU A 602 -4.52 -21.02 15.90
C GLU A 602 -3.35 -20.93 16.91
N THR A 603 -2.86 -22.08 17.38
CA THR A 603 -1.67 -22.19 18.22
C THR A 603 -0.75 -23.29 17.72
N ARG A 604 0.53 -23.21 18.09
CA ARG A 604 1.52 -24.24 17.75
C ARG A 604 1.17 -25.61 18.32
N GLU A 605 0.62 -25.66 19.54
CA GLU A 605 0.21 -26.91 20.19
C GLU A 605 -0.91 -27.60 19.41
N ALA A 606 -1.91 -26.83 18.95
CA ALA A 606 -3.00 -27.36 18.13
C ALA A 606 -2.48 -27.92 16.79
N ALA A 607 -1.59 -27.18 16.13
CA ALA A 607 -1.01 -27.61 14.86
C ALA A 607 -0.16 -28.89 15.01
N LEU A 608 0.65 -28.98 16.07
CA LEU A 608 1.48 -30.17 16.36
C LEU A 608 0.61 -31.39 16.70
N GLU A 609 -0.50 -31.22 17.42
CA GLU A 609 -1.43 -32.30 17.71
C GLU A 609 -2.12 -32.81 16.43
N ALA A 610 -2.52 -31.90 15.54
CA ALA A 610 -3.05 -32.28 14.23
C ALA A 610 -2.00 -33.03 13.38
N GLN A 611 -0.76 -32.54 13.36
CA GLN A 611 0.35 -33.22 12.68
C GLN A 611 0.55 -34.64 13.24
N ARG A 612 0.65 -34.80 14.56
CA ARG A 612 0.84 -36.08 15.23
C ARG A 612 -0.24 -37.10 14.83
N ARG A 613 -1.51 -36.68 14.79
CA ARG A 613 -2.61 -37.57 14.40
C ARG A 613 -2.57 -37.95 12.92
N ILE A 614 -2.16 -37.04 12.04
CA ILE A 614 -1.97 -37.36 10.62
C ILE A 614 -0.80 -38.33 10.45
N GLU A 615 0.30 -38.14 11.19
CA GLU A 615 1.42 -39.08 11.25
C GLU A 615 0.97 -40.45 11.75
N GLU A 616 0.10 -40.54 12.76
CA GLU A 616 -0.46 -41.80 13.24
C GLU A 616 -1.33 -42.51 12.18
N ILE A 617 -2.12 -41.77 11.41
CA ILE A 617 -2.95 -42.31 10.31
C ILE A 617 -2.07 -42.78 9.14
N THR A 618 -0.99 -42.06 8.87
CA THR A 618 -0.10 -42.28 7.72
C THR A 618 1.11 -43.14 8.06
N ALA A 619 1.23 -43.57 9.32
CA ALA A 619 2.32 -44.41 9.78
C ALA A 619 2.37 -45.72 8.99
N GLU A 620 3.54 -45.97 8.40
CA GLU A 620 3.83 -47.22 7.69
C GLU A 620 4.67 -48.15 8.57
N ALA A 621 4.49 -49.46 8.35
CA ALA A 621 5.24 -50.47 9.05
C ALA A 621 6.65 -50.53 8.45
N GLU A 622 7.65 -50.05 9.20
CA GLU A 622 9.05 -50.08 8.76
C GLU A 622 9.59 -51.51 8.90
N VAL A 623 10.14 -52.04 7.80
CA VAL A 623 10.88 -53.31 7.82
C VAL A 623 12.03 -53.21 8.80
N ASP A 624 12.25 -54.27 9.56
CA ASP A 624 13.22 -54.41 10.66
C ASP A 624 12.93 -53.66 11.97
N LYS A 625 11.82 -52.93 12.07
CA LYS A 625 11.42 -52.28 13.34
C LYS A 625 10.59 -53.19 14.23
N ILE A 626 10.80 -53.08 15.54
CA ILE A 626 10.05 -53.82 16.57
C ILE A 626 8.87 -52.97 17.05
N TYR A 627 7.68 -53.55 17.00
CA TYR A 627 6.43 -52.95 17.48
C TYR A 627 5.85 -53.77 18.64
N GLU A 628 5.21 -53.10 19.59
CA GLU A 628 4.31 -53.75 20.56
C GLU A 628 2.90 -53.76 19.97
N GLY A 629 2.34 -54.95 19.76
CA GLY A 629 1.05 -55.11 19.12
C GLY A 629 0.15 -56.10 19.84
N GLU A 630 -1.15 -55.84 19.78
CA GLU A 630 -2.18 -56.71 20.37
C GLU A 630 -2.57 -57.81 19.38
N VAL A 631 -2.64 -59.05 19.85
CA VAL A 631 -3.10 -60.19 19.07
C VAL A 631 -4.61 -60.08 18.85
N THR A 632 -5.04 -59.78 17.63
CA THR A 632 -6.45 -59.59 17.30
C THR A 632 -7.17 -60.89 17.01
N ARG A 633 -6.48 -61.85 16.41
CA ARG A 633 -7.04 -63.18 16.10
C ARG A 633 -5.96 -64.24 16.00
N VAL A 634 -6.20 -65.41 16.56
CA VAL A 634 -5.34 -66.59 16.43
C VAL A 634 -5.91 -67.56 15.39
N VAL A 635 -5.08 -68.08 14.49
CA VAL A 635 -5.43 -69.08 13.48
C VAL A 635 -4.42 -70.24 13.49
N ASP A 636 -4.76 -71.38 12.89
CA ASP A 636 -3.92 -72.59 12.96
C ASP A 636 -2.48 -72.40 12.40
N PHE A 637 -2.31 -71.45 11.47
CA PHE A 637 -1.03 -71.18 10.81
C PHE A 637 -0.31 -69.91 11.33
N GLY A 638 -0.85 -69.22 12.34
CA GLY A 638 -0.24 -68.01 12.89
C GLY A 638 -1.20 -67.14 13.72
N ALA A 639 -0.78 -65.93 14.03
CA ALA A 639 -1.60 -64.94 14.73
C ALA A 639 -1.60 -63.61 13.97
N PHE A 640 -2.75 -62.94 13.91
CA PHE A 640 -2.84 -61.57 13.43
C PHE A 640 -2.57 -60.64 14.60
N VAL A 641 -1.59 -59.75 14.42
CA VAL A 641 -1.15 -58.81 15.45
C VAL A 641 -1.35 -57.41 14.90
N ARG A 642 -2.10 -56.59 15.63
CA ARG A 642 -2.30 -55.18 15.30
C ARG A 642 -1.12 -54.39 15.84
N ILE A 643 -0.26 -53.94 14.94
CA ILE A 643 0.96 -53.20 15.27
C ILE A 643 0.74 -51.68 15.27
N MET A 644 -0.27 -51.20 14.54
CA MET A 644 -0.67 -49.79 14.47
C MET A 644 -2.20 -49.71 14.22
N PRO A 645 -2.85 -48.56 14.50
CA PRO A 645 -4.26 -48.36 14.21
C PRO A 645 -4.58 -48.69 12.73
N GLY A 646 -5.51 -49.63 12.51
CA GLY A 646 -5.90 -50.06 11.15
C GLY A 646 -4.91 -50.97 10.41
N THR A 647 -3.74 -51.29 11.00
CA THR A 647 -2.69 -52.09 10.36
C THR A 647 -2.44 -53.39 11.12
N GLU A 648 -2.76 -54.53 10.47
CA GLU A 648 -2.54 -55.87 11.01
C GLU A 648 -1.46 -56.62 10.21
N GLY A 649 -0.52 -57.23 10.93
CA GLY A 649 0.48 -58.12 10.34
C GLY A 649 0.26 -59.57 10.76
N LEU A 650 0.73 -60.50 9.93
CA LEU A 650 0.67 -61.93 10.21
C LEU A 650 1.97 -62.40 10.87
N LEU A 651 1.87 -62.83 12.12
CA LEU A 651 2.89 -63.62 12.80
C LEU A 651 2.71 -65.09 12.43
N HIS A 652 3.49 -65.58 11.47
CA HIS A 652 3.41 -66.96 11.02
C HIS A 652 3.90 -67.92 12.11
N ILE A 653 3.34 -69.13 12.21
CA ILE A 653 3.70 -70.14 13.23
C ILE A 653 5.22 -70.43 13.30
N SER A 654 5.89 -70.37 12.14
CA SER A 654 7.34 -70.58 12.04
C SER A 654 8.19 -69.44 12.60
N GLN A 655 7.58 -68.29 12.95
CA GLN A 655 8.22 -67.05 13.39
C GLN A 655 7.89 -66.71 14.86
N ILE A 656 7.31 -67.65 15.62
CA ILE A 656 6.91 -67.47 17.03
C ILE A 656 8.05 -67.77 18.02
N ALA A 657 8.68 -68.96 17.93
CA ALA A 657 9.75 -69.41 18.83
C ALA A 657 10.80 -70.25 18.09
N GLU A 658 12.06 -70.26 18.53
CA GLU A 658 13.15 -71.03 17.87
C GLU A 658 12.85 -72.53 17.74
N GLU A 659 12.14 -73.08 18.73
CA GLU A 659 11.66 -74.46 18.75
C GLU A 659 10.43 -74.69 17.86
N ARG A 660 10.17 -75.96 17.53
CA ARG A 660 9.03 -76.33 16.68
C ARG A 660 7.72 -76.14 17.45
N VAL A 661 6.97 -75.12 17.07
CA VAL A 661 5.63 -74.83 17.62
C VAL A 661 4.59 -75.74 16.97
N GLU A 662 3.94 -76.61 17.76
CA GLU A 662 2.82 -77.45 17.29
C GLU A 662 1.46 -76.73 17.32
N LYS A 663 1.26 -75.81 18.28
CA LYS A 663 0.03 -75.00 18.40
C LYS A 663 0.36 -73.55 18.72
N VAL A 664 -0.20 -72.63 17.94
CA VAL A 664 -0.04 -71.18 18.12
C VAL A 664 -0.64 -70.71 19.45
N SER A 665 -1.76 -71.32 19.87
CA SER A 665 -2.48 -71.01 21.11
C SER A 665 -1.69 -71.20 22.40
N ASP A 666 -0.59 -71.98 22.34
CA ASP A 666 0.24 -72.26 23.50
C ASP A 666 1.22 -71.11 23.79
N TYR A 667 1.45 -70.23 22.82
CA TYR A 667 2.41 -69.12 22.89
C TYR A 667 1.75 -67.74 22.87
N VAL A 668 0.62 -67.59 22.18
CA VAL A 668 -0.10 -66.31 22.04
C VAL A 668 -1.61 -66.54 22.13
N LYS A 669 -2.30 -65.69 22.88
CA LYS A 669 -3.76 -65.67 23.00
C LYS A 669 -4.32 -64.39 22.40
N GLU A 670 -5.59 -64.43 21.99
CA GLU A 670 -6.31 -63.22 21.59
C GLU A 670 -6.36 -62.22 22.75
N GLY A 671 -5.97 -60.98 22.48
CA GLY A 671 -5.82 -59.92 23.47
C GLY A 671 -4.43 -59.81 24.12
N ASP A 672 -3.49 -60.72 23.85
CA ASP A 672 -2.12 -60.59 24.37
C ASP A 672 -1.37 -59.47 23.65
N VAL A 673 -0.62 -58.65 24.41
CA VAL A 673 0.30 -57.64 23.85
C VAL A 673 1.69 -58.25 23.74
N ILE A 674 2.21 -58.35 22.51
CA ILE A 674 3.49 -59.01 22.21
C ILE A 674 4.42 -58.11 21.39
N ARG A 675 5.72 -58.23 21.61
CA ARG A 675 6.77 -57.56 20.81
C ARG A 675 7.05 -58.36 19.54
N VAL A 676 6.92 -57.72 18.39
CA VAL A 676 7.07 -58.33 17.06
C VAL A 676 7.87 -57.43 16.13
N LYS A 677 8.79 -58.00 15.38
CA LYS A 677 9.61 -57.33 14.36
C LYS A 677 8.96 -57.48 12.99
N VAL A 678 8.88 -56.41 12.20
CA VAL A 678 8.41 -56.48 10.82
C VAL A 678 9.52 -57.05 9.95
N LEU A 679 9.29 -58.19 9.31
CA LEU A 679 10.28 -58.84 8.45
C LEU A 679 10.20 -58.37 7.00
N ASP A 680 8.99 -58.13 6.51
CA ASP A 680 8.74 -57.92 5.09
C ASP A 680 7.32 -57.37 4.89
N VAL A 681 7.13 -56.57 3.85
CA VAL A 681 5.83 -56.05 3.43
C VAL A 681 5.63 -56.45 1.96
N ASP A 682 4.68 -57.34 1.69
CA ASP A 682 4.46 -57.85 0.33
C ASP A 682 3.88 -56.77 -0.60
N GLN A 683 3.96 -56.99 -1.92
CA GLN A 683 3.43 -56.06 -2.95
C GLN A 683 1.92 -55.82 -2.88
N ARG A 684 1.17 -56.56 -2.06
CA ARG A 684 -0.26 -56.37 -1.77
C ARG A 684 -0.49 -55.73 -0.39
N GLY A 685 0.55 -55.21 0.25
CA GLY A 685 0.48 -54.55 1.56
C GLY A 685 0.38 -55.50 2.75
N ARG A 686 0.67 -56.81 2.58
CA ARG A 686 0.61 -57.78 3.68
C ARG A 686 1.92 -57.80 4.46
N ILE A 687 1.83 -57.51 5.75
CA ILE A 687 2.98 -57.36 6.66
C ILE A 687 3.28 -58.72 7.31
N LYS A 688 4.53 -59.17 7.21
CA LYS A 688 5.02 -60.38 7.90
C LYS A 688 5.72 -59.99 9.19
N LEU A 689 5.37 -60.64 10.28
CA LEU A 689 5.89 -60.36 11.62
C LEU A 689 6.70 -61.54 12.17
N SER A 690 7.68 -61.25 13.03
CA SER A 690 8.45 -62.25 13.78
C SER A 690 8.60 -61.88 15.24
N MET A 691 8.27 -62.84 16.11
CA MET A 691 8.47 -62.75 17.56
C MET A 691 9.86 -63.29 17.95
N LYS A 692 10.49 -64.12 17.11
CA LYS A 692 11.86 -64.61 17.33
C LYS A 692 12.87 -63.48 17.20
N GLU A 693 12.84 -62.78 16.06
CA GLU A 693 13.80 -61.71 15.78
C GLU A 693 13.56 -60.46 16.64
N ALA A 694 12.39 -60.35 17.28
CA ALA A 694 12.10 -59.30 18.26
C ALA A 694 12.77 -59.56 19.64
N LYS A 695 13.30 -60.76 19.88
CA LYS A 695 14.02 -61.12 21.12
C LYS A 695 15.55 -61.00 21.00
N GLU A 696 16.08 -60.89 19.78
CA GLU A 696 17.53 -60.83 19.51
C GLU A 696 18.11 -59.40 19.42
N GLY A 697 17.32 -58.37 19.73
CA GLY A 697 17.74 -56.98 19.89
C GLY A 697 17.11 -56.34 21.12
#